data_AF-A0A0M4E8K9-F1
#
_entry.id   AF-A0A0M4E8K9-F1
#
_cell.length_a   1.000
_cell.length_b   1.000
_cell.length_c   1.000
_cell.angle_alpha   90.00
_cell.angle_beta   90.00
_cell.angle_gamma   90.00
#
_symmetry.space_group_name_H-M   'P 1'
#
loop_
_entity.id
_entity.type
_entity.pdbx_description
1 polymer ?
#
loop_
_entity_poly.entity_id
_entity_poly.type
_entity_poly.pdbx_seq_one_letter_code
_entity_poly.pdbx_strand_id
1 'polypeptide(L)'
;MTISAAASATATTTAAATAAARLLNGNRLPGKSQKYEKLIKLPQQMQTSLSGSATSVTGTQTDADASADADADTDASVDCGHFNKHFGNGYATPSVTPATAPTPTPTPTLISMPSNLLHNTHITDRTLLLPHEEATTGAANGFRVSGIVTYKSKSNGNCSSDFNSTSSMSIGGGHATASSLSSSLCHCCNLIARRCIGINKRRCVLALFAITVVSILYYTHYVGTDMFDGLIQRDTHPAPIINCRMINAAGKHVRDASPAPDHRSEARLRIDPKVLVFVETTYSGLGRDIAELLVYNRIKYKIEVAGKSLPVLTNLDKGRYGVIVFENLDKYLNMDKWNRELLDKYCREYSVGIVGFVSPSEETLVGAQLRDFPLFVHTNLRLRDASLNPSSSVLRLTRAGETAWGALPGDDWAVFQHNHSTYETVEWAQRNTQEYPADSVGQVQLPLTTVLQDRGQLDGIQRVLFGSSLRFWLHRLVFLDALSYLSHGQLSLSLERMILVDIDDIFVGEKGTRLQPDDVRALIATQKIIASMVPGFRFNLGFSGKYYHHGTREENLGDDFLLQNVQDFNWFSHMWKHQQPHLYDNLTLLMAEMQLNYAFAKEHNIPTNSGYSISPHHSGVYPAHELLYLAWKQVWNVKVTSTEEYPHLRPARLRRGFIHRNIMVLPRQTCGLFTHTMYIDRYPGGRDKLDESIQGGELFQTIVYNPINIFMTHMSNYGSDRLALYTFQSVIKFLQCWTNLKLASAPPIQLAEMYFRLHPEEVDPVWGNPCDDARHKKIWSKTKNCESLPKFLVIGPQKTGTTALYTFLSMHNSIASNIASPDTFEEVQFFNGNNYYRGLDWYMDFFPADTLPNTSSPLPTALGSPRYMFEKSATYFDGEAVPKRAHALLPHAKIVTILISPAKRAYSWYQHQRAHGDIIANNYSFYQVITASDSAPRALKDLRNRCLNPGKYAQHLEHWLAYYPAQQLHIIDGEQLRLNPIEVMNELQRFLKIQPLLDYSNHLRYDVKKGFYCQAVSEKRNKCLGKSKGRQYPSMDERSGKLLQRYYLNHNTALVKLLKKLGSRPIPQWLKDDLSTGT
;
A
#
# COMPACT_ATOMS: atom_id res chain seq x y z
N MET A 1 -55.51 -9.66 -23.28
CA MET A 1 -56.51 -10.27 -24.17
C MET A 1 -56.10 -9.90 -25.59
N THR A 2 -55.63 -10.86 -26.41
CA THR A 2 -56.39 -11.61 -27.45
C THR A 2 -56.28 -10.92 -28.83
N ILE A 3 -56.12 -11.59 -29.98
CA ILE A 3 -56.02 -13.03 -30.32
C ILE A 3 -55.34 -13.21 -31.71
N SER A 4 -55.20 -14.46 -32.20
CA SER A 4 -54.84 -14.87 -33.59
C SER A 4 -53.33 -15.07 -33.85
N ALA A 5 -52.84 -16.14 -34.50
CA ALA A 5 -53.37 -17.47 -34.88
C ALA A 5 -52.14 -18.42 -35.06
N ALA A 6 -52.13 -19.68 -34.60
CA ALA A 6 -52.60 -20.93 -35.26
C ALA A 6 -51.95 -21.23 -36.65
N ALA A 7 -51.59 -22.46 -37.04
CA ALA A 7 -51.36 -23.74 -36.33
C ALA A 7 -50.76 -24.80 -37.30
N SER A 8 -50.19 -25.91 -36.77
CA SER A 8 -49.94 -27.22 -37.46
C SER A 8 -49.00 -27.24 -38.70
N ALA A 9 -48.47 -28.38 -39.19
CA ALA A 9 -48.00 -29.65 -38.59
C ALA A 9 -47.26 -30.50 -39.67
N THR A 10 -46.32 -31.39 -39.28
CA THR A 10 -45.76 -32.54 -40.06
C THR A 10 -45.07 -32.28 -41.43
N ALA A 11 -44.17 -33.11 -41.99
CA ALA A 11 -43.21 -34.08 -41.45
C ALA A 11 -42.22 -34.57 -42.56
N THR A 12 -41.06 -35.14 -42.16
CA THR A 12 -40.23 -36.13 -42.91
C THR A 12 -39.46 -35.76 -44.20
N THR A 13 -38.49 -36.63 -44.56
CA THR A 13 -37.77 -36.83 -45.86
C THR A 13 -36.74 -35.77 -46.35
N THR A 14 -35.57 -36.09 -46.94
CA THR A 14 -34.67 -37.29 -46.96
C THR A 14 -33.31 -36.98 -47.64
N ALA A 15 -32.22 -37.69 -47.26
CA ALA A 15 -31.11 -38.20 -48.13
C ALA A 15 -30.20 -37.20 -48.92
N ALA A 16 -28.98 -37.53 -49.40
CA ALA A 16 -27.95 -38.55 -49.08
C ALA A 16 -26.63 -38.27 -49.87
N ALA A 17 -25.58 -39.10 -49.68
CA ALA A 17 -24.44 -39.34 -50.61
C ALA A 17 -23.36 -38.23 -50.79
N THR A 18 -22.08 -38.47 -51.15
CA THR A 18 -21.19 -39.68 -51.12
C THR A 18 -19.70 -39.22 -51.19
N ALA A 19 -18.72 -40.08 -50.88
CA ALA A 19 -17.32 -39.76 -50.60
C ALA A 19 -16.29 -39.89 -51.76
N ALA A 20 -15.13 -39.21 -51.61
CA ALA A 20 -13.77 -39.54 -52.08
C ALA A 20 -12.75 -38.67 -51.27
N ALA A 21 -11.55 -39.04 -50.79
CA ALA A 21 -10.47 -39.92 -51.26
C ALA A 21 -9.68 -39.30 -52.46
N ARG A 22 -8.34 -39.28 -52.58
CA ARG A 22 -7.19 -39.92 -51.85
C ARG A 22 -5.87 -39.33 -52.45
N LEU A 23 -4.75 -39.02 -51.74
CA LEU A 23 -3.50 -39.83 -51.57
C LEU A 23 -2.25 -38.92 -51.34
N LEU A 24 -1.26 -39.37 -50.53
CA LEU A 24 0.24 -39.23 -50.64
C LEU A 24 0.89 -37.82 -50.80
N ASN A 25 2.15 -37.50 -50.47
CA ASN A 25 3.35 -38.15 -49.84
C ASN A 25 4.24 -36.98 -49.29
N GLY A 26 5.24 -37.09 -48.40
CA GLY A 26 5.79 -38.21 -47.61
C GLY A 26 7.29 -37.96 -47.25
N ASN A 27 7.76 -38.43 -46.07
CA ASN A 27 9.17 -38.41 -45.57
C ASN A 27 9.75 -37.05 -45.10
N ARG A 28 10.74 -36.95 -44.18
CA ARG A 28 11.64 -37.97 -43.55
C ARG A 28 12.13 -37.55 -42.12
N LEU A 29 12.59 -38.53 -41.32
CA LEU A 29 13.27 -38.44 -39.99
C LEU A 29 14.83 -38.37 -40.18
N PRO A 30 15.78 -38.56 -39.19
CA PRO A 30 15.71 -38.90 -37.73
C PRO A 30 16.82 -38.30 -36.79
N GLY A 31 16.87 -38.74 -35.50
CA GLY A 31 18.06 -38.72 -34.57
C GLY A 31 17.74 -38.23 -33.13
N LYS A 32 17.81 -39.02 -32.02
CA LYS A 32 18.93 -39.70 -31.29
C LYS A 32 19.93 -38.71 -30.64
N SER A 33 20.38 -38.81 -29.38
CA SER A 33 20.62 -39.91 -28.41
C SER A 33 20.49 -39.38 -26.94
N GLN A 34 19.98 -40.01 -25.86
CA GLN A 34 20.05 -41.36 -25.23
C GLN A 34 21.10 -41.49 -24.08
N LYS A 35 20.69 -42.13 -22.94
CA LYS A 35 21.37 -42.48 -21.64
C LYS A 35 20.91 -41.65 -20.43
N TYR A 36 20.77 -42.17 -19.20
CA TYR A 36 21.03 -43.53 -18.64
C TYR A 36 19.95 -43.97 -17.61
N GLU A 37 20.05 -45.18 -17.03
CA GLU A 37 18.97 -45.91 -16.34
C GLU A 37 19.10 -46.02 -14.80
N LYS A 38 17.97 -46.22 -14.10
CA LYS A 38 17.64 -47.35 -13.18
C LYS A 38 16.21 -47.14 -12.59
N LEU A 39 15.24 -48.07 -12.64
CA LEU A 39 15.15 -49.43 -12.04
C LEU A 39 15.16 -49.36 -10.49
N ILE A 40 14.28 -49.99 -9.68
CA ILE A 40 13.19 -51.00 -9.81
C ILE A 40 12.33 -50.86 -8.50
N LYS A 41 10.98 -51.01 -8.41
CA LYS A 41 10.18 -52.27 -8.43
C LYS A 41 8.67 -51.97 -8.27
N LEU A 42 7.80 -52.85 -8.76
CA LEU A 42 6.37 -52.96 -8.39
C LEU A 42 6.09 -54.37 -7.82
N PRO A 43 4.90 -54.62 -7.23
CA PRO A 43 4.08 -55.73 -7.74
C PRO A 43 2.60 -55.34 -7.99
N GLN A 44 1.86 -56.21 -8.68
CA GLN A 44 0.53 -55.94 -9.26
C GLN A 44 -0.60 -56.80 -8.63
N GLN A 45 -1.81 -56.65 -9.19
CA GLN A 45 -3.04 -57.47 -9.10
C GLN A 45 -4.13 -56.91 -8.15
N MET A 46 -5.44 -56.92 -8.49
CA MET A 46 -6.13 -57.48 -9.67
C MET A 46 -7.39 -56.68 -10.11
N GLN A 47 -8.02 -57.13 -11.21
CA GLN A 47 -9.17 -56.57 -11.98
C GLN A 47 -10.49 -56.36 -11.16
N THR A 48 -11.59 -55.71 -11.63
CA THR A 48 -12.14 -55.52 -13.01
C THR A 48 -13.21 -54.38 -13.08
N SER A 49 -13.36 -53.68 -14.23
CA SER A 49 -14.59 -53.07 -14.84
C SER A 49 -15.60 -52.20 -14.02
N LEU A 50 -16.30 -51.17 -14.53
CA LEU A 50 -16.43 -50.55 -15.87
C LEU A 50 -17.05 -49.12 -15.80
N SER A 51 -16.75 -48.27 -16.79
CA SER A 51 -17.50 -47.07 -17.27
C SER A 51 -18.00 -45.97 -16.30
N GLY A 52 -17.54 -44.72 -16.52
CA GLY A 52 -18.18 -43.49 -15.99
C GLY A 52 -17.33 -42.23 -16.24
N SER A 53 -17.79 -41.29 -17.07
CA SER A 53 -16.99 -40.16 -17.56
C SER A 53 -17.28 -38.82 -16.85
N ALA A 54 -16.25 -38.18 -16.28
CA ALA A 54 -16.24 -36.74 -15.97
C ALA A 54 -14.80 -36.21 -15.91
N THR A 55 -14.52 -35.07 -16.54
CA THR A 55 -13.20 -34.42 -16.54
C THR A 55 -13.01 -33.53 -15.31
N SER A 56 -12.01 -33.84 -14.47
CA SER A 56 -11.62 -33.01 -13.32
C SER A 56 -10.34 -32.23 -13.60
N VAL A 57 -10.44 -30.89 -13.71
CA VAL A 57 -9.25 -30.00 -13.76
C VAL A 57 -8.83 -29.66 -12.34
N THR A 58 -7.72 -30.22 -11.88
CA THR A 58 -7.08 -29.88 -10.60
C THR A 58 -6.10 -28.72 -10.78
N GLY A 59 -6.55 -27.49 -10.57
CA GLY A 59 -5.68 -26.32 -10.48
C GLY A 59 -5.27 -26.04 -9.03
N THR A 60 -4.00 -26.30 -8.68
CA THR A 60 -3.41 -25.92 -7.40
C THR A 60 -2.84 -24.51 -7.47
N GLN A 61 -3.35 -23.58 -6.66
CA GLN A 61 -2.69 -22.28 -6.50
C GLN A 61 -1.39 -22.41 -5.73
N THR A 62 -0.33 -21.88 -6.33
CA THR A 62 0.89 -21.44 -5.65
C THR A 62 1.17 -20.04 -6.17
N ASP A 63 0.62 -19.03 -5.47
CA ASP A 63 0.73 -17.65 -5.90
C ASP A 63 2.17 -17.15 -5.64
N ALA A 64 2.97 -17.16 -6.69
CA ALA A 64 4.34 -16.64 -6.72
C ALA A 64 4.44 -15.67 -7.90
N ASP A 65 4.09 -14.41 -7.65
CA ASP A 65 4.12 -13.37 -8.68
C ASP A 65 5.57 -13.06 -9.10
N ALA A 66 5.84 -13.31 -10.38
CA ALA A 66 7.07 -12.89 -11.06
C ALA A 66 6.68 -12.20 -12.38
N SER A 67 6.42 -10.90 -12.33
CA SER A 67 6.35 -10.04 -13.51
C SER A 67 7.73 -9.41 -13.75
N ALA A 68 8.43 -9.85 -14.79
CA ALA A 68 9.72 -9.31 -15.18
C ALA A 68 9.54 -8.03 -16.02
N ASP A 69 9.61 -6.88 -15.36
CA ASP A 69 10.17 -5.66 -15.95
C ASP A 69 11.61 -5.50 -15.41
N ALA A 70 12.52 -5.02 -16.25
CA ALA A 70 13.95 -5.12 -16.01
C ALA A 70 14.55 -3.82 -15.46
N ASP A 71 14.56 -3.67 -14.14
CA ASP A 71 15.46 -2.76 -13.41
C ASP A 71 16.25 -3.55 -12.36
N ALA A 72 17.57 -3.39 -12.37
CA ALA A 72 18.51 -4.21 -11.60
C ALA A 72 19.15 -3.44 -10.43
N ASP A 73 18.32 -3.03 -9.46
CA ASP A 73 18.82 -2.46 -8.20
C ASP A 73 18.91 -3.53 -7.10
N THR A 74 20.15 -3.95 -6.81
CA THR A 74 20.46 -4.82 -5.66
C THR A 74 20.40 -4.04 -4.35
N ASP A 75 19.81 -4.65 -3.32
CA ASP A 75 19.65 -4.11 -1.96
C ASP A 75 20.94 -3.48 -1.41
N ALA A 76 20.91 -2.15 -1.25
CA ALA A 76 22.01 -1.34 -0.73
C ALA A 76 21.74 -0.82 0.70
N SER A 77 20.98 -1.57 1.53
CA SER A 77 20.79 -1.25 2.95
C SER A 77 22.03 -1.57 3.82
N VAL A 78 23.16 -0.91 3.54
CA VAL A 78 24.45 -1.13 4.20
C VAL A 78 24.71 -0.15 5.34
N ASP A 79 24.40 -0.63 6.54
CA ASP A 79 25.25 -0.60 7.75
C ASP A 79 25.91 0.73 8.19
N CYS A 80 25.26 1.42 9.15
CA CYS A 80 25.93 2.23 10.17
C CYS A 80 25.72 1.60 11.56
N GLY A 81 26.33 0.43 11.84
CA GLY A 81 25.87 -0.41 12.95
C GLY A 81 26.77 -1.46 13.61
N HIS A 82 28.10 -1.51 13.44
CA HIS A 82 28.92 -2.44 14.25
C HIS A 82 30.36 -2.03 14.64
N PHE A 83 30.53 -1.63 15.91
CA PHE A 83 31.59 -2.03 16.88
C PHE A 83 31.05 -1.62 18.27
N ASN A 84 31.16 -2.36 19.39
CA ASN A 84 32.14 -3.37 19.81
C ASN A 84 31.49 -4.65 20.39
N LYS A 85 32.26 -5.75 20.38
CA LYS A 85 32.15 -6.86 21.34
C LYS A 85 33.53 -7.14 21.93
N HIS A 86 33.66 -7.02 23.26
CA HIS A 86 34.17 -8.07 24.15
C HIS A 86 34.62 -7.50 25.51
N PHE A 87 33.97 -7.96 26.57
CA PHE A 87 34.61 -8.35 27.83
C PHE A 87 33.79 -9.51 28.42
N GLY A 88 34.38 -10.31 29.31
CA GLY A 88 33.71 -11.45 29.90
C GLY A 88 34.38 -11.91 31.19
N ASN A 89 33.58 -12.58 32.04
CA ASN A 89 33.90 -13.16 33.35
C ASN A 89 34.21 -12.16 34.49
N GLY A 90 33.61 -12.44 35.65
CA GLY A 90 33.79 -11.70 36.90
C GLY A 90 32.69 -12.05 37.91
N TYR A 91 32.98 -12.97 38.84
CA TYR A 91 32.03 -13.38 39.89
C TYR A 91 31.98 -12.37 41.05
N ALA A 92 30.78 -12.02 41.51
CA ALA A 92 30.53 -11.67 42.92
C ALA A 92 29.03 -11.79 43.26
N THR A 93 28.69 -12.56 44.29
CA THR A 93 27.40 -12.54 44.98
C THR A 93 27.49 -11.62 46.21
N PRO A 94 26.38 -11.02 46.67
CA PRO A 94 25.70 -11.63 47.82
C PRO A 94 24.16 -11.60 47.75
N SER A 95 23.55 -12.34 48.67
CA SER A 95 22.11 -12.48 48.90
C SER A 95 21.50 -11.38 49.78
N VAL A 96 20.16 -11.27 49.76
CA VAL A 96 19.27 -11.39 50.95
C VAL A 96 17.79 -11.50 50.50
N THR A 97 16.94 -12.04 51.38
CA THR A 97 15.56 -12.50 51.14
C THR A 97 14.45 -11.45 51.39
N PRO A 98 13.19 -11.68 50.95
CA PRO A 98 12.13 -10.64 50.88
C PRO A 98 11.15 -10.62 52.08
N ALA A 99 10.31 -9.57 52.17
CA ALA A 99 9.21 -9.48 53.14
C ALA A 99 7.96 -8.72 52.63
N THR A 100 6.80 -9.39 52.73
CA THR A 100 5.42 -8.90 53.06
C THR A 100 4.83 -7.61 52.44
N ALA A 101 3.65 -7.77 51.81
CA ALA A 101 2.57 -6.77 51.79
C ALA A 101 1.69 -6.90 53.07
N PRO A 102 0.77 -5.93 53.37
CA PRO A 102 -0.60 -6.07 52.86
C PRO A 102 -1.37 -4.75 52.55
N THR A 103 -2.56 -4.90 51.97
CA THR A 103 -3.65 -3.91 51.77
C THR A 103 -4.65 -3.96 52.96
N PRO A 104 -5.79 -3.19 53.07
CA PRO A 104 -6.49 -2.35 52.06
C PRO A 104 -7.18 -1.01 52.50
N THR A 105 -7.68 -0.25 51.50
CA THR A 105 -8.90 0.62 51.35
C THR A 105 -9.71 1.16 52.57
N PRO A 106 -10.52 2.28 52.47
CA PRO A 106 -11.06 2.97 51.27
C PRO A 106 -11.09 4.55 51.27
N THR A 107 -11.72 5.12 50.22
CA THR A 107 -12.10 6.53 49.88
C THR A 107 -13.20 7.17 50.79
N PRO A 108 -13.68 8.45 50.62
CA PRO A 108 -13.42 9.55 49.63
C PRO A 108 -12.92 10.88 50.32
N THR A 109 -12.82 12.12 49.78
CA THR A 109 -13.52 13.02 48.81
C THR A 109 -12.56 14.14 48.33
N LEU A 110 -12.54 14.58 47.05
CA LEU A 110 -13.21 15.80 46.46
C LEU A 110 -12.80 17.21 46.96
N ILE A 111 -12.44 18.10 46.00
CA ILE A 111 -12.49 19.60 45.97
C ILE A 111 -11.20 20.46 46.21
N SER A 112 -11.02 21.43 45.29
CA SER A 112 -10.28 22.72 45.31
C SER A 112 -8.76 22.87 45.58
N MET A 113 -8.06 23.41 44.57
CA MET A 113 -6.97 24.41 44.67
C MET A 113 -7.48 25.74 45.29
N PRO A 114 -6.65 26.71 45.80
CA PRO A 114 -5.38 27.13 45.18
C PRO A 114 -4.22 27.69 46.05
N SER A 115 -3.07 27.80 45.38
CA SER A 115 -2.06 28.90 45.44
C SER A 115 -1.36 29.33 46.75
N ASN A 116 -0.02 29.34 46.64
CA ASN A 116 0.90 30.49 46.84
C ASN A 116 1.84 30.61 48.07
N LEU A 117 3.11 30.90 47.71
CA LEU A 117 4.14 31.73 48.38
C LEU A 117 4.91 31.22 49.62
N LEU A 118 6.22 31.02 49.40
CA LEU A 118 7.39 31.44 50.23
C LEU A 118 7.54 30.84 51.67
N HIS A 119 8.74 30.73 52.27
CA HIS A 119 10.08 31.29 51.96
C HIS A 119 11.21 30.41 52.56
N ASN A 120 12.46 30.60 52.07
CA ASN A 120 13.79 30.66 52.75
C ASN A 120 14.09 29.93 54.09
N THR A 121 15.32 29.50 54.42
CA THR A 121 16.68 29.60 53.78
C THR A 121 17.48 28.28 54.05
N HIS A 122 18.83 28.06 54.10
CA HIS A 122 20.12 28.80 54.18
C HIS A 122 21.20 28.04 53.34
N ILE A 123 22.36 28.58 52.89
CA ILE A 123 23.64 28.97 53.57
C ILE A 123 24.26 27.81 54.39
N THR A 124 25.54 27.40 54.29
CA THR A 124 26.86 27.99 53.85
C THR A 124 27.71 26.92 53.09
N ASP A 125 28.84 27.13 52.37
CA ASP A 125 29.50 28.33 51.77
C ASP A 125 30.59 27.96 50.70
N ARG A 126 31.08 28.98 49.98
CA ARG A 126 32.46 29.31 49.52
C ARG A 126 33.51 28.28 48.98
N THR A 127 33.84 28.45 47.67
CA THR A 127 35.16 28.85 47.05
C THR A 127 36.47 28.05 47.29
N LEU A 128 37.50 28.01 46.41
CA LEU A 128 37.84 28.74 45.15
C LEU A 128 38.96 28.00 44.34
N LEU A 129 39.20 28.47 43.10
CA LEU A 129 40.43 28.36 42.26
C LEU A 129 40.74 27.12 41.39
N LEU A 130 41.50 27.43 40.32
CA LEU A 130 42.08 26.64 39.21
C LEU A 130 43.59 26.34 39.54
N PRO A 131 44.51 25.82 38.67
CA PRO A 131 44.39 25.56 37.21
C PRO A 131 45.22 24.40 36.56
N HIS A 132 45.16 24.34 35.21
CA HIS A 132 46.18 23.99 34.18
C HIS A 132 46.75 22.55 33.95
N GLU A 133 46.68 22.18 32.65
CA GLU A 133 47.71 21.59 31.75
C GLU A 133 48.23 20.12 31.78
N GLU A 134 48.36 19.60 30.54
CA GLU A 134 49.43 18.78 29.92
C GLU A 134 50.03 17.52 30.59
N ALA A 135 50.68 16.57 29.90
CA ALA A 135 50.61 16.06 28.51
C ALA A 135 51.51 14.79 28.40
N THR A 136 51.46 14.05 27.27
CA THR A 136 52.50 13.06 26.82
C THR A 136 52.72 11.81 27.73
N THR A 137 53.37 10.69 27.36
CA THR A 137 53.78 10.04 26.08
C THR A 137 54.03 8.53 26.34
N GLY A 138 54.10 7.70 25.29
CA GLY A 138 55.13 6.64 25.22
C GLY A 138 54.71 5.18 24.97
N ALA A 139 55.11 4.65 23.80
CA ALA A 139 55.88 3.40 23.54
C ALA A 139 55.54 2.05 24.23
N ALA A 140 55.88 0.86 23.67
CA ALA A 140 56.19 0.39 22.31
C ALA A 140 56.37 -1.16 22.34
N ASN A 141 56.40 -1.81 21.16
CA ASN A 141 56.74 -3.24 20.90
C ASN A 141 55.72 -4.29 21.46
N GLY A 142 55.44 -5.46 20.86
CA GLY A 142 55.73 -5.97 19.51
C GLY A 142 56.59 -7.25 19.46
N PHE A 143 56.08 -8.37 18.93
CA PHE A 143 56.86 -9.40 18.17
C PHE A 143 56.00 -10.41 17.36
N ARG A 144 56.67 -11.29 16.61
CA ARG A 144 56.24 -12.22 15.52
C ARG A 144 56.77 -13.65 15.80
N VAL A 145 56.45 -14.81 15.16
CA VAL A 145 55.52 -15.38 14.14
C VAL A 145 55.85 -16.90 14.08
N SER A 146 55.03 -17.91 13.74
CA SER A 146 53.58 -18.18 13.66
C SER A 146 53.38 -19.72 13.50
N GLY A 147 52.19 -20.24 13.17
CA GLY A 147 51.98 -21.67 12.83
C GLY A 147 50.86 -21.88 11.79
N ILE A 148 51.09 -22.71 10.77
CA ILE A 148 50.26 -22.81 9.54
C ILE A 148 50.02 -24.27 9.14
N VAL A 149 48.79 -24.62 8.76
CA VAL A 149 48.51 -25.62 7.70
C VAL A 149 47.36 -25.11 6.80
N THR A 150 47.56 -25.17 5.49
CA THR A 150 46.61 -24.86 4.40
C THR A 150 46.36 -26.15 3.59
N TYR A 151 45.52 -26.29 2.55
CA TYR A 151 45.07 -25.47 1.39
C TYR A 151 43.75 -26.15 0.87
N LYS A 152 43.06 -25.84 -0.26
CA LYS A 152 43.42 -25.17 -1.53
C LYS A 152 42.18 -24.70 -2.30
N SER A 153 42.28 -23.57 -2.98
CA SER A 153 41.57 -23.31 -4.24
C SER A 153 42.56 -22.72 -5.26
N LYS A 154 42.31 -22.91 -6.56
CA LYS A 154 43.12 -22.36 -7.67
C LYS A 154 42.51 -20.99 -8.06
N SER A 155 43.22 -19.90 -8.34
CA SER A 155 44.44 -19.69 -9.16
C SER A 155 44.18 -19.96 -10.66
N ASN A 156 44.60 -19.13 -11.63
CA ASN A 156 45.58 -18.02 -11.67
C ASN A 156 44.93 -16.74 -12.27
N GLY A 157 45.54 -15.54 -12.29
CA GLY A 157 46.76 -15.07 -11.61
C GLY A 157 47.68 -14.16 -12.44
N ASN A 158 47.86 -12.91 -11.95
CA ASN A 158 49.05 -12.05 -11.97
C ASN A 158 49.59 -11.28 -13.23
N CYS A 159 50.00 -10.03 -12.92
CA CYS A 159 51.21 -9.28 -13.33
C CYS A 159 51.39 -8.67 -14.74
N SER A 160 51.10 -7.38 -14.83
CA SER A 160 52.05 -6.23 -14.88
C SER A 160 53.44 -6.31 -15.58
N SER A 161 53.81 -5.14 -16.13
CA SER A 161 55.16 -4.53 -16.37
C SER A 161 56.05 -4.93 -17.58
N ASP A 162 56.28 -3.91 -18.42
CA ASP A 162 57.54 -3.45 -19.06
C ASP A 162 58.21 -4.12 -20.30
N PHE A 163 58.03 -3.40 -21.42
CA PHE A 163 59.02 -2.94 -22.43
C PHE A 163 59.70 -3.86 -23.48
N ASN A 164 59.74 -3.32 -24.71
CA ASN A 164 60.54 -3.69 -25.91
C ASN A 164 60.20 -5.05 -26.58
N SER A 165 60.13 -5.18 -27.93
CA SER A 165 60.78 -4.39 -28.98
C SER A 165 60.11 -4.46 -30.39
N THR A 166 60.31 -3.39 -31.18
CA THR A 166 60.49 -3.32 -32.66
C THR A 166 59.60 -4.10 -33.66
N SER A 167 58.97 -3.34 -34.58
CA SER A 167 58.81 -3.56 -36.05
C SER A 167 58.01 -4.76 -36.60
N SER A 168 57.32 -4.69 -37.77
CA SER A 168 56.84 -3.58 -38.63
C SER A 168 55.93 -4.12 -39.78
N MET A 169 55.39 -3.21 -40.62
CA MET A 169 54.85 -3.41 -41.98
C MET A 169 53.34 -3.66 -42.25
N SER A 170 52.95 -3.14 -43.43
CA SER A 170 51.87 -3.56 -44.37
C SER A 170 50.39 -3.50 -43.94
N ILE A 171 49.83 -2.32 -44.23
CA ILE A 171 48.49 -2.04 -44.77
C ILE A 171 47.93 -3.15 -45.69
N GLY A 172 46.61 -3.36 -45.67
CA GLY A 172 45.87 -4.17 -46.65
C GLY A 172 44.42 -3.72 -46.85
N GLY A 173 44.20 -2.51 -47.39
CA GLY A 173 42.87 -1.99 -47.76
C GLY A 173 42.81 -1.60 -49.25
N GLY A 174 41.72 -1.96 -49.95
CA GLY A 174 41.62 -1.83 -51.40
C GLY A 174 41.15 -0.46 -51.91
N HIS A 175 41.77 0.02 -53.00
CA HIS A 175 41.20 1.02 -53.92
C HIS A 175 40.15 0.35 -54.85
N ALA A 176 39.37 1.04 -55.69
CA ALA A 176 39.42 2.42 -56.23
C ALA A 176 37.97 2.95 -56.46
N THR A 177 37.67 4.18 -56.88
CA THR A 177 38.42 5.33 -57.47
C THR A 177 38.18 6.63 -56.64
N ALA A 178 38.43 7.90 -57.03
CA ALA A 178 38.82 8.56 -58.28
C ALA A 178 39.55 9.92 -58.07
N SER A 179 39.74 10.64 -59.18
CA SER A 179 40.13 12.07 -59.36
C SER A 179 39.15 13.09 -58.73
N SER A 180 39.52 14.34 -58.38
CA SER A 180 40.81 15.06 -58.56
C SER A 180 40.96 16.39 -57.78
N LEU A 181 42.23 16.75 -57.51
CA LEU A 181 42.87 18.09 -57.52
C LEU A 181 42.96 19.03 -56.26
N SER A 182 44.21 19.46 -56.03
CA SER A 182 44.71 20.78 -55.56
C SER A 182 44.48 21.34 -54.15
N SER A 183 45.42 20.99 -53.24
CA SER A 183 46.37 21.90 -52.53
C SER A 183 45.91 23.15 -51.73
N SER A 184 46.35 23.25 -50.47
CA SER A 184 47.18 24.38 -49.97
C SER A 184 47.76 24.15 -48.54
N LEU A 185 48.72 25.00 -48.13
CA LEU A 185 49.21 25.24 -46.75
C LEU A 185 49.94 24.10 -45.99
N CYS A 186 51.27 24.05 -46.11
CA CYS A 186 52.16 23.42 -45.12
C CYS A 186 53.55 24.11 -45.07
N HIS A 187 53.72 25.14 -44.23
CA HIS A 187 55.01 25.83 -44.03
C HIS A 187 55.11 26.43 -42.61
N CYS A 188 55.76 25.71 -41.67
CA CYS A 188 56.33 26.30 -40.45
C CYS A 188 57.28 25.35 -39.68
N CYS A 189 56.95 24.07 -39.56
CA CYS A 189 57.62 23.14 -38.64
C CYS A 189 59.06 22.73 -39.00
N ASN A 190 59.60 23.16 -40.15
CA ASN A 190 60.89 22.68 -40.68
C ASN A 190 62.14 23.45 -40.21
N LEU A 191 62.03 24.49 -39.35
CA LEU A 191 63.16 25.35 -38.99
C LEU A 191 63.94 24.96 -37.72
N ILE A 192 63.41 24.12 -36.82
CA ILE A 192 64.05 23.85 -35.51
C ILE A 192 64.98 22.62 -35.56
N ALA A 193 64.72 21.66 -36.44
CA ALA A 193 65.39 20.35 -36.49
C ALA A 193 66.84 20.35 -37.06
N ARG A 194 67.58 21.47 -36.98
CA ARG A 194 68.96 21.57 -37.52
C ARG A 194 70.03 22.20 -36.61
N ARG A 195 69.75 22.49 -35.34
CA ARG A 195 70.76 22.98 -34.38
C ARG A 195 70.64 22.35 -32.97
N CYS A 196 70.97 21.07 -32.82
CA CYS A 196 71.26 20.46 -31.52
C CYS A 196 72.11 19.16 -31.62
N ILE A 197 73.20 19.20 -32.39
CA ILE A 197 74.22 18.13 -32.36
C ILE A 197 75.13 18.39 -31.15
N GLY A 198 75.35 17.39 -30.29
CA GLY A 198 76.40 17.45 -29.25
C GLY A 198 75.95 17.42 -27.77
N ILE A 199 74.72 16.99 -27.44
CA ILE A 199 74.34 16.74 -26.04
C ILE A 199 74.47 15.24 -25.72
N ASN A 200 75.23 14.92 -24.66
CA ASN A 200 75.46 13.54 -24.22
C ASN A 200 74.15 12.89 -23.75
N LYS A 201 73.80 11.72 -24.31
CA LYS A 201 72.53 11.00 -24.04
C LYS A 201 72.23 10.85 -22.54
N ARG A 202 73.25 10.66 -21.70
CA ARG A 202 73.08 10.53 -20.23
C ARG A 202 72.53 11.81 -19.59
N ARG A 203 72.87 13.00 -20.12
CA ARG A 203 72.32 14.29 -19.71
C ARG A 203 70.89 14.50 -20.23
N CYS A 204 70.55 14.04 -21.43
CA CYS A 204 69.17 14.10 -21.93
C CYS A 204 68.22 13.22 -21.11
N VAL A 205 68.64 12.00 -20.72
CA VAL A 205 67.85 11.13 -19.84
C VAL A 205 67.70 11.73 -18.44
N LEU A 206 68.77 12.28 -17.86
CA LEU A 206 68.69 13.00 -16.58
C LEU A 206 67.81 14.26 -16.66
N ALA A 207 67.83 15.00 -17.76
CA ALA A 207 66.95 16.14 -17.98
C ALA A 207 65.48 15.70 -18.12
N LEU A 208 65.19 14.63 -18.87
CA LEU A 208 63.84 14.05 -18.95
C LEU A 208 63.35 13.54 -17.60
N PHE A 209 64.20 12.89 -16.81
CA PHE A 209 63.85 12.42 -15.47
C PHE A 209 63.64 13.58 -14.48
N ALA A 210 64.47 14.62 -14.55
CA ALA A 210 64.28 15.84 -13.78
C ALA A 210 63.00 16.57 -14.19
N ILE A 211 62.69 16.65 -15.49
CA ILE A 211 61.44 17.23 -16.00
C ILE A 211 60.24 16.40 -15.53
N THR A 212 60.26 15.07 -15.60
CA THR A 212 59.12 14.27 -15.11
C THR A 212 58.97 14.35 -13.59
N VAL A 213 60.05 14.35 -12.80
CA VAL A 213 59.96 14.58 -11.34
C VAL A 213 59.45 15.99 -11.03
N VAL A 214 59.91 17.02 -11.73
CA VAL A 214 59.41 18.40 -11.56
C VAL A 214 57.96 18.52 -12.02
N SER A 215 57.54 17.86 -13.11
CA SER A 215 56.14 17.82 -13.55
C SER A 215 55.25 17.05 -12.58
N ILE A 216 55.71 15.95 -12.00
CA ILE A 216 54.98 15.23 -10.95
C ILE A 216 54.86 16.10 -9.69
N LEU A 217 55.94 16.72 -9.23
CA LEU A 217 55.93 17.62 -8.06
C LEU A 217 55.04 18.85 -8.32
N TYR A 218 55.11 19.44 -9.51
CA TYR A 218 54.24 20.53 -9.95
C TYR A 218 52.77 20.09 -9.95
N TYR A 219 52.44 18.93 -10.53
CA TYR A 219 51.08 18.38 -10.47
C TYR A 219 50.62 18.10 -9.03
N THR A 220 51.43 17.46 -8.19
CA THR A 220 51.04 17.23 -6.78
C THR A 220 50.94 18.52 -5.96
N HIS A 221 51.64 19.59 -6.34
CA HIS A 221 51.52 20.89 -5.68
C HIS A 221 50.34 21.72 -6.19
N TYR A 222 49.99 21.64 -7.49
CA TYR A 222 48.86 22.35 -8.11
C TYR A 222 47.52 21.61 -8.00
N VAL A 223 47.52 20.28 -7.89
CA VAL A 223 46.34 19.48 -7.50
C VAL A 223 46.22 19.40 -5.98
N GLY A 224 47.30 19.66 -5.24
CA GLY A 224 47.32 19.82 -3.78
C GLY A 224 47.15 21.26 -3.29
N THR A 225 46.68 22.20 -4.14
CA THR A 225 46.29 23.55 -3.73
C THR A 225 44.98 23.94 -4.41
N ASP A 226 44.02 24.46 -3.64
CA ASP A 226 42.59 24.60 -4.01
C ASP A 226 42.29 25.68 -5.09
N MET A 227 43.30 26.10 -5.85
CA MET A 227 43.22 27.26 -6.76
C MET A 227 42.59 26.94 -8.12
N PHE A 228 42.53 25.67 -8.54
CA PHE A 228 42.00 25.29 -9.86
C PHE A 228 40.57 24.73 -9.86
N ASP A 229 40.08 24.14 -8.76
CA ASP A 229 38.67 23.73 -8.68
C ASP A 229 37.73 24.94 -8.79
N GLY A 230 38.11 26.07 -8.17
CA GLY A 230 37.42 27.37 -8.32
C GLY A 230 37.47 27.99 -9.72
N LEU A 231 38.23 27.42 -10.67
CA LEU A 231 38.30 27.87 -12.07
C LEU A 231 37.59 26.92 -13.06
N ILE A 232 37.14 25.74 -12.61
CA ILE A 232 36.40 24.77 -13.44
C ILE A 232 34.97 24.53 -12.92
N GLN A 233 34.59 25.11 -11.77
CA GLN A 233 33.18 25.36 -11.42
C GLN A 233 32.50 26.33 -12.41
N ARG A 234 32.13 25.81 -13.59
CA ARG A 234 30.86 26.16 -14.20
C ARG A 234 29.77 25.86 -13.18
N ASP A 235 28.81 26.77 -13.02
CA ASP A 235 27.72 26.64 -12.04
C ASP A 235 27.02 25.27 -12.17
N THR A 236 27.33 24.35 -11.24
CA THR A 236 27.01 22.91 -11.38
C THR A 236 25.57 22.59 -10.96
N HIS A 237 24.92 23.51 -10.25
CA HIS A 237 23.59 23.30 -9.68
C HIS A 237 22.53 23.12 -10.79
N PRO A 238 21.72 22.06 -10.78
CA PRO A 238 20.65 21.89 -11.76
C PRO A 238 19.61 23.01 -11.62
N ALA A 239 19.44 23.80 -12.68
CA ALA A 239 18.45 24.87 -12.78
C ALA A 239 17.17 24.38 -13.52
N PRO A 240 15.95 24.71 -13.06
CA PRO A 240 14.68 24.27 -13.67
C PRO A 240 14.50 24.65 -15.15
N ILE A 241 14.64 23.66 -16.04
CA ILE A 241 14.52 23.81 -17.51
C ILE A 241 13.08 24.12 -17.95
N ILE A 242 12.07 23.84 -17.12
CA ILE A 242 10.66 24.04 -17.43
C ILE A 242 10.37 25.51 -17.72
N ASN A 243 10.04 25.79 -18.99
CA ASN A 243 9.70 27.09 -19.54
C ASN A 243 8.37 26.94 -20.31
N CYS A 244 7.35 27.70 -19.93
CA CYS A 244 6.01 27.57 -20.48
C CYS A 244 5.55 28.88 -21.10
N ARG A 245 5.19 28.82 -22.38
CA ARG A 245 4.82 29.94 -23.26
C ARG A 245 3.61 30.71 -22.73
N MET A 246 2.76 30.04 -21.95
CA MET A 246 1.55 30.61 -21.35
C MET A 246 1.77 31.29 -19.99
N ILE A 247 2.99 31.31 -19.43
CA ILE A 247 3.30 31.85 -18.09
C ILE A 247 4.52 32.77 -18.15
N ASN A 248 4.43 33.95 -17.54
CA ASN A 248 5.56 34.88 -17.45
C ASN A 248 6.53 34.52 -16.30
N ALA A 249 7.69 35.18 -16.25
CA ALA A 249 8.72 34.93 -15.25
C ALA A 249 8.28 35.18 -13.78
N ALA A 250 7.12 35.78 -13.55
CA ALA A 250 6.51 36.00 -12.24
C ALA A 250 5.34 35.03 -11.93
N GLY A 251 5.24 33.91 -12.65
CA GLY A 251 4.23 32.86 -12.41
C GLY A 251 2.81 33.24 -12.83
N LYS A 252 2.60 34.38 -13.53
CA LYS A 252 1.28 34.84 -13.96
C LYS A 252 1.05 34.51 -15.44
N HIS A 253 -0.19 34.15 -15.79
CA HIS A 253 -0.52 33.83 -17.17
C HIS A 253 -0.40 35.04 -18.11
N VAL A 254 0.10 34.78 -19.32
CA VAL A 254 0.38 35.81 -20.35
C VAL A 254 -0.91 36.22 -21.10
N ARG A 255 -1.97 35.44 -20.95
CA ARG A 255 -3.33 35.72 -21.46
C ARG A 255 -4.33 35.33 -20.39
N ASP A 256 -5.51 35.95 -20.40
CA ASP A 256 -6.67 35.45 -19.66
C ASP A 256 -7.07 34.07 -20.23
N ALA A 257 -6.60 33.02 -19.56
CA ALA A 257 -7.01 31.66 -19.87
C ALA A 257 -8.50 31.51 -19.54
N SER A 258 -9.27 30.96 -20.50
CA SER A 258 -10.67 30.64 -20.26
C SER A 258 -10.81 29.74 -19.02
N PRO A 259 -11.82 29.97 -18.15
CA PRO A 259 -11.97 29.18 -16.94
C PRO A 259 -12.18 27.71 -17.30
N ALA A 260 -11.54 26.82 -16.53
CA ALA A 260 -11.65 25.38 -16.74
C ALA A 260 -13.12 24.93 -16.74
N PRO A 261 -13.55 24.07 -17.70
CA PRO A 261 -14.91 23.55 -17.77
C PRO A 261 -15.40 22.99 -16.44
N ASP A 262 -16.57 23.42 -15.97
CA ASP A 262 -17.23 22.78 -14.84
C ASP A 262 -18.23 21.74 -15.34
N HIS A 263 -17.87 20.46 -15.17
CA HIS A 263 -18.70 19.35 -15.59
C HIS A 263 -19.90 19.10 -14.65
N ARG A 264 -19.96 19.75 -13.48
CA ARG A 264 -21.00 19.50 -12.47
C ARG A 264 -22.37 19.95 -12.95
N SER A 265 -23.30 19.01 -13.06
CA SER A 265 -24.72 19.31 -13.32
C SER A 265 -25.50 19.56 -12.02
N GLU A 266 -26.44 20.51 -12.06
CA GLU A 266 -27.46 20.66 -11.01
C GLU A 266 -28.47 19.49 -10.98
N ALA A 267 -28.54 18.71 -12.06
CA ALA A 267 -29.45 17.57 -12.16
C ALA A 267 -29.04 16.45 -11.20
N ARG A 268 -29.97 16.02 -10.34
CA ARG A 268 -29.81 14.85 -9.46
C ARG A 268 -29.93 13.54 -10.26
N LEU A 269 -28.89 13.21 -11.01
CA LEU A 269 -28.79 11.95 -11.75
C LEU A 269 -28.92 10.74 -10.80
N ARG A 270 -29.75 9.76 -11.19
CA ARG A 270 -30.03 8.57 -10.38
C ARG A 270 -28.94 7.50 -10.57
N ILE A 271 -27.68 7.85 -10.34
CA ILE A 271 -26.52 6.98 -10.55
C ILE A 271 -25.64 6.87 -9.28
N ASP A 272 -24.93 5.76 -9.14
CA ASP A 272 -23.82 5.65 -8.19
C ASP A 272 -22.53 6.23 -8.81
N PRO A 273 -21.73 7.02 -8.07
CA PRO A 273 -20.41 7.47 -8.51
C PRO A 273 -19.44 6.28 -8.48
N LYS A 274 -19.53 5.47 -9.53
CA LYS A 274 -18.82 4.21 -9.69
C LYS A 274 -18.53 3.92 -11.17
N VAL A 275 -17.38 3.37 -11.48
CA VAL A 275 -17.00 2.95 -12.85
C VAL A 275 -17.26 1.45 -13.06
N LEU A 276 -17.73 1.06 -14.25
CA LEU A 276 -17.67 -0.33 -14.73
C LEU A 276 -16.57 -0.44 -15.79
N VAL A 277 -15.56 -1.28 -15.55
CA VAL A 277 -14.44 -1.52 -16.48
C VAL A 277 -14.61 -2.89 -17.12
N PHE A 278 -14.77 -2.93 -18.44
CA PHE A 278 -14.73 -4.15 -19.22
C PHE A 278 -13.31 -4.44 -19.70
N VAL A 279 -12.83 -5.63 -19.37
CA VAL A 279 -11.50 -6.14 -19.71
C VAL A 279 -11.61 -7.43 -20.53
N GLU A 280 -10.59 -7.74 -21.32
CA GLU A 280 -10.47 -9.00 -22.06
C GLU A 280 -10.11 -10.16 -21.13
N THR A 281 -9.26 -9.89 -20.12
CA THR A 281 -8.87 -10.86 -19.09
C THR A 281 -8.72 -10.15 -17.74
N THR A 282 -8.74 -10.89 -16.63
CA THR A 282 -8.50 -10.34 -15.29
C THR A 282 -7.06 -9.87 -15.03
N TYR A 283 -6.16 -9.97 -16.02
CA TYR A 283 -4.72 -9.73 -15.87
C TYR A 283 -4.15 -8.70 -16.84
N SER A 284 -4.99 -8.13 -17.72
CA SER A 284 -4.60 -7.19 -18.78
C SER A 284 -3.83 -5.98 -18.25
N GLY A 285 -2.85 -5.50 -19.02
CA GLY A 285 -2.02 -4.36 -18.64
C GLY A 285 -2.85 -3.07 -18.51
N LEU A 286 -3.62 -2.73 -19.54
CA LEU A 286 -4.43 -1.52 -19.56
C LEU A 286 -5.56 -1.55 -18.51
N GLY A 287 -6.24 -2.68 -18.31
CA GLY A 287 -7.23 -2.87 -17.25
C GLY A 287 -6.63 -2.72 -15.86
N ARG A 288 -5.36 -3.12 -15.66
CA ARG A 288 -4.59 -2.87 -14.44
C ARG A 288 -4.27 -1.39 -14.28
N ASP A 289 -3.72 -0.72 -15.29
CA ASP A 289 -3.46 0.74 -15.28
C ASP A 289 -4.72 1.54 -14.92
N ILE A 290 -5.85 1.23 -15.58
CA ILE A 290 -7.16 1.84 -15.31
C ILE A 290 -7.57 1.60 -13.85
N ALA A 291 -7.48 0.36 -13.36
CA ALA A 291 -7.85 0.02 -11.98
C ALA A 291 -6.94 0.72 -10.96
N GLU A 292 -5.63 0.81 -11.20
CA GLU A 292 -4.70 1.51 -10.32
C GLU A 292 -4.96 3.03 -10.29
N LEU A 293 -5.20 3.65 -11.44
CA LEU A 293 -5.54 5.08 -11.55
C LEU A 293 -6.86 5.41 -10.83
N LEU A 294 -7.85 4.52 -10.91
CA LEU A 294 -9.10 4.61 -10.14
C LEU A 294 -8.85 4.47 -8.62
N VAL A 295 -7.97 3.56 -8.19
CA VAL A 295 -7.57 3.39 -6.78
C VAL A 295 -6.84 4.63 -6.23
N TYR A 296 -5.90 5.21 -6.99
CA TYR A 296 -5.21 6.46 -6.64
C TYR A 296 -6.21 7.59 -6.34
N ASN A 297 -7.19 7.78 -7.23
CA ASN A 297 -8.19 8.85 -7.13
C ASN A 297 -9.39 8.48 -6.23
N ARG A 298 -9.32 7.37 -5.48
CA ARG A 298 -10.39 6.82 -4.62
C ARG A 298 -11.73 6.54 -5.33
N ILE A 299 -11.73 6.43 -6.66
CA ILE A 299 -12.93 6.18 -7.45
C ILE A 299 -13.35 4.72 -7.27
N LYS A 300 -14.60 4.49 -6.88
CA LYS A 300 -15.18 3.14 -6.75
C LYS A 300 -15.33 2.54 -8.14
N TYR A 301 -15.01 1.25 -8.31
CA TYR A 301 -15.13 0.57 -9.60
C TYR A 301 -15.59 -0.88 -9.48
N LYS A 302 -15.82 -1.52 -10.63
CA LYS A 302 -15.92 -2.98 -10.79
C LYS A 302 -15.24 -3.36 -12.10
N ILE A 303 -14.44 -4.43 -12.09
CA ILE A 303 -13.92 -5.07 -13.30
C ILE A 303 -14.88 -6.20 -13.70
N GLU A 304 -15.15 -6.35 -14.99
CA GLU A 304 -15.84 -7.50 -15.58
C GLU A 304 -15.12 -7.98 -16.85
N VAL A 305 -15.04 -9.30 -17.02
CA VAL A 305 -14.48 -9.90 -18.24
C VAL A 305 -15.55 -9.90 -19.33
N ALA A 306 -15.25 -9.30 -20.48
CA ALA A 306 -16.16 -9.22 -21.62
C ALA A 306 -16.58 -10.62 -22.12
N GLY A 307 -17.85 -10.77 -22.52
CA GLY A 307 -18.36 -11.95 -23.23
C GLY A 307 -19.11 -13.01 -22.42
N LYS A 308 -19.22 -12.91 -21.08
CA LYS A 308 -20.03 -13.87 -20.28
C LYS A 308 -21.50 -13.48 -20.17
N SER A 309 -21.75 -12.27 -19.66
CA SER A 309 -23.07 -11.64 -19.47
C SER A 309 -22.85 -10.26 -18.87
N LEU A 310 -23.69 -9.27 -19.17
CA LEU A 310 -23.61 -7.99 -18.45
C LEU A 310 -23.86 -8.18 -16.92
N PRO A 311 -23.17 -7.42 -16.06
CA PRO A 311 -23.49 -7.39 -14.64
C PRO A 311 -24.83 -6.69 -14.41
N VAL A 312 -25.41 -6.86 -13.21
CA VAL A 312 -26.59 -6.10 -12.77
C VAL A 312 -26.26 -4.60 -12.78
N LEU A 313 -26.82 -3.87 -13.76
CA LEU A 313 -26.58 -2.45 -14.04
C LEU A 313 -27.40 -1.50 -13.15
N THR A 314 -28.59 -1.91 -12.71
CA THR A 314 -29.49 -1.10 -11.87
C THR A 314 -29.74 -1.74 -10.50
N ASN A 315 -30.16 -0.93 -9.53
CA ASN A 315 -30.67 -1.34 -8.23
C ASN A 315 -31.91 -0.51 -7.93
N LEU A 316 -33.10 -1.14 -7.94
CA LEU A 316 -34.38 -0.44 -8.00
C LEU A 316 -34.42 0.56 -9.17
N ASP A 317 -34.71 1.84 -8.94
CA ASP A 317 -34.75 2.92 -9.94
C ASP A 317 -33.41 3.66 -10.08
N LYS A 318 -32.31 3.10 -9.56
CA LYS A 318 -30.98 3.72 -9.57
C LYS A 318 -29.99 2.93 -10.43
N GLY A 319 -29.24 3.62 -11.29
CA GLY A 319 -28.08 3.07 -11.98
C GLY A 319 -26.88 2.88 -11.04
N ARG A 320 -26.13 1.79 -11.22
CA ARG A 320 -25.04 1.39 -10.32
C ARG A 320 -23.65 1.81 -10.78
N TYR A 321 -23.57 2.47 -11.93
CA TYR A 321 -22.33 2.93 -12.56
C TYR A 321 -22.58 4.26 -13.27
N GLY A 322 -21.72 5.25 -13.07
CA GLY A 322 -21.79 6.58 -13.67
C GLY A 322 -20.97 6.74 -14.95
N VAL A 323 -20.00 5.85 -15.21
CA VAL A 323 -19.26 5.73 -16.49
C VAL A 323 -18.98 4.27 -16.77
N ILE A 324 -19.04 3.87 -18.04
CA ILE A 324 -18.57 2.57 -18.53
C ILE A 324 -17.23 2.77 -19.25
N VAL A 325 -16.25 1.89 -19.01
CA VAL A 325 -14.92 1.92 -19.64
C VAL A 325 -14.67 0.59 -20.33
N PHE A 326 -14.21 0.62 -21.58
CA PHE A 326 -13.75 -0.55 -22.32
C PHE A 326 -12.26 -0.42 -22.61
N GLU A 327 -11.43 -1.35 -22.13
CA GLU A 327 -9.99 -1.39 -22.47
C GLU A 327 -9.75 -1.79 -23.95
N ASN A 328 -10.75 -2.42 -24.56
CA ASN A 328 -10.82 -2.67 -25.99
C ASN A 328 -12.24 -2.31 -26.48
N LEU A 329 -12.34 -1.25 -27.28
CA LEU A 329 -13.59 -0.77 -27.89
C LEU A 329 -14.29 -1.83 -28.75
N ASP A 330 -13.55 -2.78 -29.35
CA ASP A 330 -14.13 -3.85 -30.16
C ASP A 330 -15.04 -4.78 -29.36
N LYS A 331 -14.87 -4.85 -28.02
CA LYS A 331 -15.79 -5.60 -27.15
C LYS A 331 -17.14 -4.92 -26.97
N TYR A 332 -17.25 -3.62 -27.29
CA TYR A 332 -18.50 -2.87 -27.39
C TYR A 332 -19.08 -2.91 -28.81
N LEU A 333 -18.24 -2.80 -29.84
CA LEU A 333 -18.65 -2.86 -31.25
C LEU A 333 -19.13 -4.26 -31.67
N ASN A 334 -18.52 -5.31 -31.14
CA ASN A 334 -18.86 -6.72 -31.42
C ASN A 334 -19.63 -7.40 -30.28
N MET A 335 -20.20 -6.62 -29.36
CA MET A 335 -21.11 -7.13 -28.33
C MET A 335 -22.35 -7.75 -28.99
N ASP A 336 -22.88 -8.84 -28.43
CA ASP A 336 -24.12 -9.43 -28.92
C ASP A 336 -25.29 -8.43 -28.81
N LYS A 337 -26.24 -8.53 -29.75
CA LYS A 337 -27.30 -7.54 -29.91
C LYS A 337 -28.10 -7.32 -28.61
N TRP A 338 -28.36 -8.35 -27.82
CA TRP A 338 -29.18 -8.23 -26.61
C TRP A 338 -28.45 -7.51 -25.48
N ASN A 339 -27.20 -7.89 -25.18
CA ASN A 339 -26.39 -7.13 -24.20
C ASN A 339 -26.14 -5.70 -24.71
N ARG A 340 -25.88 -5.51 -26.00
CA ARG A 340 -25.65 -4.18 -26.59
C ARG A 340 -26.87 -3.26 -26.45
N GLU A 341 -28.07 -3.74 -26.81
CA GLU A 341 -29.32 -2.98 -26.64
C GLU A 341 -29.63 -2.67 -25.17
N LEU A 342 -29.33 -3.61 -24.25
CA LEU A 342 -29.50 -3.40 -22.80
C LEU A 342 -28.54 -2.34 -22.25
N LEU A 343 -27.27 -2.36 -22.66
CA LEU A 343 -26.26 -1.38 -22.25
C LEU A 343 -26.57 0.00 -22.85
N ASP A 344 -26.87 0.08 -24.13
CA ASP A 344 -27.19 1.33 -24.81
C ASP A 344 -28.52 1.94 -24.30
N LYS A 345 -29.48 1.11 -23.86
CA LYS A 345 -30.65 1.60 -23.10
C LYS A 345 -30.24 2.18 -21.75
N TYR A 346 -29.41 1.47 -20.97
CA TYR A 346 -28.92 1.95 -19.67
C TYR A 346 -28.17 3.29 -19.80
N CYS A 347 -27.27 3.43 -20.78
CA CYS A 347 -26.53 4.67 -21.03
C CYS A 347 -27.44 5.87 -21.30
N ARG A 348 -28.50 5.70 -22.12
CA ARG A 348 -29.48 6.77 -22.41
C ARG A 348 -30.43 7.06 -21.24
N GLU A 349 -30.89 6.04 -20.53
CA GLU A 349 -31.87 6.18 -19.44
C GLU A 349 -31.29 6.84 -18.18
N TYR A 350 -29.98 6.69 -17.95
CA TYR A 350 -29.28 7.19 -16.76
C TYR A 350 -28.23 8.28 -17.05
N SER A 351 -28.10 8.74 -18.30
CA SER A 351 -27.05 9.67 -18.77
C SER A 351 -25.63 9.19 -18.39
N VAL A 352 -25.30 7.95 -18.78
CA VAL A 352 -24.01 7.32 -18.50
C VAL A 352 -23.18 7.24 -19.77
N GLY A 353 -22.08 7.97 -19.82
CA GLY A 353 -21.15 7.96 -20.95
C GLY A 353 -20.18 6.78 -20.99
N ILE A 354 -19.47 6.64 -22.11
CA ILE A 354 -18.53 5.53 -22.37
C ILE A 354 -17.11 6.05 -22.65
N VAL A 355 -16.10 5.52 -21.96
CA VAL A 355 -14.70 5.62 -22.40
C VAL A 355 -14.32 4.35 -23.16
N GLY A 356 -13.67 4.50 -24.31
CA GLY A 356 -13.17 3.37 -25.10
C GLY A 356 -11.71 3.58 -25.51
N PHE A 357 -10.90 2.54 -25.37
CA PHE A 357 -9.55 2.50 -25.93
C PHE A 357 -9.56 1.64 -27.20
N VAL A 358 -8.92 2.12 -28.27
CA VAL A 358 -8.60 1.28 -29.43
C VAL A 358 -7.39 0.42 -29.05
N SER A 359 -7.50 -0.90 -29.23
CA SER A 359 -6.40 -1.81 -28.95
C SER A 359 -5.44 -1.94 -30.14
N PRO A 360 -4.16 -2.29 -29.90
CA PRO A 360 -3.24 -2.69 -30.97
C PRO A 360 -3.78 -3.89 -31.75
N SER A 361 -3.49 -3.95 -33.04
CA SER A 361 -3.93 -5.01 -33.95
C SER A 361 -2.73 -5.51 -34.75
N GLU A 362 -2.62 -6.83 -34.97
CA GLU A 362 -1.60 -7.41 -35.85
C GLU A 362 -1.78 -6.90 -37.30
N GLU A 363 -3.02 -6.65 -37.72
CA GLU A 363 -3.33 -5.99 -38.98
C GLU A 363 -3.33 -4.45 -38.81
N THR A 364 -2.49 -3.76 -39.58
CA THR A 364 -2.49 -2.30 -39.69
C THR A 364 -3.71 -1.85 -40.48
N LEU A 365 -4.69 -1.29 -39.77
CA LEU A 365 -5.88 -0.69 -40.36
C LEU A 365 -5.50 0.66 -41.00
N VAL A 366 -6.01 0.93 -42.20
CA VAL A 366 -5.82 2.20 -42.91
C VAL A 366 -7.18 2.68 -43.42
N GLY A 367 -7.74 3.70 -42.76
CA GLY A 367 -9.06 4.22 -43.09
C GLY A 367 -10.20 3.21 -42.87
N ALA A 368 -10.05 2.27 -41.92
CA ALA A 368 -11.09 1.31 -41.61
C ALA A 368 -12.25 2.00 -40.88
N GLN A 369 -13.48 1.84 -41.36
CA GLN A 369 -14.66 2.41 -40.70
C GLN A 369 -15.04 1.59 -39.47
N LEU A 370 -15.21 2.24 -38.31
CA LEU A 370 -15.75 1.59 -37.13
C LEU A 370 -17.22 1.24 -37.37
N ARG A 371 -17.56 -0.01 -37.06
CA ARG A 371 -18.90 -0.57 -37.24
C ARG A 371 -19.96 0.32 -36.59
N ASP A 372 -21.03 0.58 -37.34
CA ASP A 372 -22.21 1.37 -36.93
C ASP A 372 -21.93 2.87 -36.65
N PHE A 373 -20.72 3.39 -36.95
CA PHE A 373 -20.34 4.80 -36.75
C PHE A 373 -19.73 5.46 -38.01
N PRO A 374 -19.95 6.76 -38.29
CA PRO A 374 -19.28 7.50 -39.36
C PRO A 374 -17.90 8.00 -38.89
N LEU A 375 -17.06 7.05 -38.48
CA LEU A 375 -15.76 7.29 -37.86
C LEU A 375 -14.76 6.26 -38.41
N PHE A 376 -13.61 6.75 -38.89
CA PHE A 376 -12.57 5.93 -39.51
C PHE A 376 -11.31 5.93 -38.63
N VAL A 377 -10.59 4.80 -38.61
CA VAL A 377 -9.39 4.59 -37.81
C VAL A 377 -8.22 4.13 -38.67
N HIS A 378 -7.03 4.61 -38.33
CA HIS A 378 -5.75 4.08 -38.82
C HIS A 378 -4.93 3.62 -37.60
N THR A 379 -4.32 2.43 -37.63
CA THR A 379 -3.59 1.85 -36.47
C THR A 379 -2.07 1.75 -36.72
N ASN A 380 -1.33 1.30 -35.70
CA ASN A 380 0.10 0.95 -35.76
C ASN A 380 0.99 2.09 -36.29
N LEU A 381 0.76 3.31 -35.77
CA LEU A 381 1.51 4.50 -36.13
C LEU A 381 2.58 4.88 -35.10
N ARG A 382 3.71 5.38 -35.60
CA ARG A 382 4.72 6.08 -34.80
C ARG A 382 4.44 7.58 -34.80
N LEU A 383 4.17 8.13 -33.62
CA LEU A 383 3.73 9.52 -33.43
C LEU A 383 4.70 10.32 -32.56
N ARG A 384 4.61 11.65 -32.65
CA ARG A 384 5.45 12.62 -31.94
C ARG A 384 4.71 13.94 -31.69
N ASP A 385 5.24 14.76 -30.79
CA ASP A 385 4.83 16.16 -30.57
C ASP A 385 3.32 16.35 -30.33
N ALA A 386 2.80 15.79 -29.23
CA ALA A 386 1.37 15.83 -28.90
C ALA A 386 0.90 17.18 -28.34
N SER A 387 -0.34 17.58 -28.62
CA SER A 387 -0.94 18.84 -28.16
C SER A 387 -2.46 18.72 -27.95
N LEU A 388 -3.00 19.47 -26.99
CA LEU A 388 -4.42 19.43 -26.62
C LEU A 388 -5.23 20.56 -27.28
N ASN A 389 -6.50 20.27 -27.56
CA ASN A 389 -7.45 21.26 -28.10
C ASN A 389 -7.96 22.22 -26.99
N PRO A 390 -7.61 23.52 -27.02
CA PRO A 390 -8.05 24.48 -26.01
C PRO A 390 -9.54 24.84 -26.06
N SER A 391 -10.29 24.43 -27.10
CA SER A 391 -11.76 24.55 -27.11
C SER A 391 -12.47 23.32 -26.55
N SER A 392 -11.75 22.22 -26.26
CA SER A 392 -12.39 20.95 -25.89
C SER A 392 -13.12 21.05 -24.56
N SER A 393 -14.41 20.73 -24.60
CA SER A 393 -15.29 20.73 -23.43
C SER A 393 -14.97 19.67 -22.37
N VAL A 394 -13.95 18.81 -22.61
CA VAL A 394 -13.53 17.72 -21.71
C VAL A 394 -12.40 18.15 -20.74
N LEU A 395 -11.60 19.17 -21.08
CA LEU A 395 -10.32 19.46 -20.40
C LEU A 395 -10.48 20.33 -19.14
N ARG A 396 -10.94 19.75 -18.03
CA ARG A 396 -11.15 20.43 -16.75
C ARG A 396 -9.92 20.40 -15.84
N LEU A 397 -9.34 19.23 -15.59
CA LEU A 397 -8.12 19.02 -14.83
C LEU A 397 -6.89 19.40 -15.66
N THR A 398 -6.87 18.93 -16.90
CA THR A 398 -5.77 19.10 -17.86
C THR A 398 -5.85 20.48 -18.51
N ARG A 399 -4.71 21.09 -18.79
CA ARG A 399 -4.62 22.40 -19.45
C ARG A 399 -4.02 22.25 -20.85
N ALA A 400 -4.67 22.85 -21.84
CA ALA A 400 -4.13 23.02 -23.18
C ALA A 400 -3.31 24.32 -23.31
N GLY A 401 -2.29 24.33 -24.18
CA GLY A 401 -1.48 25.51 -24.48
C GLY A 401 0.00 25.22 -24.72
N GLU A 402 0.49 24.09 -24.23
CA GLU A 402 1.83 23.57 -24.52
C GLU A 402 1.78 22.33 -25.44
N THR A 403 2.95 21.85 -25.85
CA THR A 403 3.14 20.66 -26.69
C THR A 403 4.11 19.71 -25.97
N ALA A 404 3.77 18.43 -25.91
CA ALA A 404 4.63 17.38 -25.38
C ALA A 404 5.58 16.92 -26.50
N TRP A 405 6.69 17.65 -26.63
CA TRP A 405 7.71 17.44 -27.67
C TRP A 405 8.45 16.11 -27.51
N GLY A 406 8.83 15.50 -28.64
CA GLY A 406 9.53 14.22 -28.69
C GLY A 406 8.64 13.10 -29.24
N ALA A 407 9.20 11.88 -29.32
CA ALA A 407 8.46 10.69 -29.72
C ALA A 407 7.46 10.28 -28.62
N LEU A 408 6.26 9.85 -29.02
CA LEU A 408 5.28 9.28 -28.10
C LEU A 408 5.62 7.81 -27.80
N PRO A 409 5.25 7.27 -26.61
CA PRO A 409 5.62 5.92 -26.22
C PRO A 409 4.88 4.86 -27.06
N GLY A 410 5.63 3.93 -27.64
CA GLY A 410 5.10 2.84 -28.47
C GLY A 410 4.92 3.20 -29.95
N ASP A 411 4.77 2.18 -30.78
CA ASP A 411 4.45 2.26 -32.21
C ASP A 411 3.07 1.66 -32.55
N ASP A 412 2.28 1.41 -31.51
CA ASP A 412 0.95 0.80 -31.52
C ASP A 412 -0.21 1.82 -31.56
N TRP A 413 0.06 3.08 -31.93
CA TRP A 413 -0.95 4.14 -31.89
C TRP A 413 -1.98 4.05 -33.00
N ALA A 414 -3.24 4.21 -32.61
CA ALA A 414 -4.36 4.50 -33.48
C ALA A 414 -4.65 6.01 -33.57
N VAL A 415 -5.18 6.45 -34.71
CA VAL A 415 -5.66 7.83 -34.93
C VAL A 415 -7.03 7.83 -35.61
N PHE A 416 -7.83 8.83 -35.26
CA PHE A 416 -9.22 8.98 -35.70
C PHE A 416 -9.35 9.96 -36.86
N GLN A 417 -10.22 9.65 -37.81
CA GLN A 417 -10.62 10.51 -38.92
C GLN A 417 -12.15 10.55 -39.01
N HIS A 418 -12.73 11.75 -38.94
CA HIS A 418 -14.18 11.96 -38.91
C HIS A 418 -14.60 13.09 -39.86
N ASN A 419 -15.85 13.04 -40.30
CA ASN A 419 -16.50 14.08 -41.12
C ASN A 419 -17.85 14.55 -40.54
N HIS A 420 -18.22 14.07 -39.35
CA HIS A 420 -19.52 14.32 -38.72
C HIS A 420 -19.42 15.23 -37.47
N SER A 421 -20.43 16.09 -37.25
CA SER A 421 -20.45 17.14 -36.22
C SER A 421 -20.57 16.65 -34.77
N THR A 422 -20.85 15.36 -34.57
CA THR A 422 -20.84 14.75 -33.23
C THR A 422 -19.42 14.66 -32.66
N TYR A 423 -18.41 14.61 -33.53
CA TYR A 423 -17.03 14.33 -33.17
C TYR A 423 -16.19 15.61 -33.06
N GLU A 424 -15.39 15.70 -32.00
CA GLU A 424 -14.47 16.80 -31.73
C GLU A 424 -13.13 16.26 -31.24
N THR A 425 -12.02 16.74 -31.80
CA THR A 425 -10.67 16.37 -31.32
C THR A 425 -10.43 16.93 -29.91
N VAL A 426 -9.92 16.08 -29.02
CA VAL A 426 -9.42 16.46 -27.69
C VAL A 426 -7.89 16.58 -27.70
N GLU A 427 -7.20 15.66 -28.38
CA GLU A 427 -5.74 15.62 -28.52
C GLU A 427 -5.31 15.35 -29.97
N TRP A 428 -4.26 16.04 -30.40
CA TRP A 428 -3.57 15.87 -31.68
C TRP A 428 -2.11 15.41 -31.47
N ALA A 429 -1.58 14.64 -32.43
CA ALA A 429 -0.15 14.38 -32.57
C ALA A 429 0.32 14.46 -34.03
N GLN A 430 1.63 14.54 -34.24
CA GLN A 430 2.26 14.51 -35.57
C GLN A 430 2.78 13.11 -35.90
N ARG A 431 2.83 12.73 -37.19
CA ARG A 431 3.47 11.48 -37.63
C ARG A 431 5.00 11.61 -37.53
N ASN A 432 5.67 10.62 -36.94
CA ASN A 432 7.13 10.60 -36.90
C ASN A 432 7.69 10.20 -38.28
N THR A 433 8.36 11.15 -38.96
CA THR A 433 8.85 10.99 -40.34
C THR A 433 10.34 10.67 -40.47
N GLN A 434 11.07 10.51 -39.36
CA GLN A 434 12.53 10.29 -39.39
C GLN A 434 12.97 8.93 -39.96
N GLU A 435 12.03 8.01 -40.26
CA GLU A 435 12.33 6.68 -40.85
C GLU A 435 12.04 6.58 -42.36
N TYR A 436 11.46 7.60 -43.01
CA TYR A 436 11.15 7.58 -44.44
C TYR A 436 11.52 8.91 -45.15
N PRO A 437 12.71 9.01 -45.75
CA PRO A 437 13.03 10.07 -46.71
C PRO A 437 12.43 9.74 -48.09
N ALA A 438 11.71 10.72 -48.66
CA ALA A 438 10.84 10.61 -49.86
C ALA A 438 9.55 9.78 -49.60
N ASP A 439 8.37 10.11 -50.13
CA ASP A 439 7.99 11.08 -51.18
C ASP A 439 6.85 12.05 -50.76
N SER A 440 7.16 13.24 -50.23
CA SER A 440 6.14 14.32 -50.09
C SER A 440 6.72 15.72 -49.84
N VAL A 441 7.50 16.27 -50.78
CA VAL A 441 7.91 17.69 -50.70
C VAL A 441 6.69 18.59 -50.95
N GLY A 442 6.18 19.25 -49.91
CA GLY A 442 5.16 20.29 -50.02
C GLY A 442 3.74 19.95 -49.52
N GLN A 443 3.48 18.75 -48.99
CA GLN A 443 2.24 18.52 -48.26
C GLN A 443 2.34 19.07 -46.82
N VAL A 444 1.35 19.86 -46.42
CA VAL A 444 1.19 20.30 -45.02
C VAL A 444 0.82 19.07 -44.19
N GLN A 445 1.69 18.66 -43.26
CA GLN A 445 1.38 17.59 -42.32
C GLN A 445 0.26 18.06 -41.38
N LEU A 446 -0.96 17.61 -41.65
CA LEU A 446 -2.10 17.87 -40.78
C LEU A 446 -1.94 17.10 -39.45
N PRO A 447 -2.29 17.72 -38.30
CA PRO A 447 -2.31 17.03 -37.02
C PRO A 447 -3.31 15.86 -37.03
N LEU A 448 -2.86 14.69 -36.55
CA LEU A 448 -3.66 13.48 -36.46
C LEU A 448 -4.38 13.42 -35.10
N THR A 449 -5.66 13.08 -35.08
CA THR A 449 -6.44 13.03 -33.82
C THR A 449 -6.12 11.74 -33.05
N THR A 450 -5.53 11.86 -31.86
CA THR A 450 -5.19 10.75 -30.95
C THR A 450 -6.25 10.50 -29.88
N VAL A 451 -6.98 11.55 -29.44
CA VAL A 451 -8.12 11.42 -28.52
C VAL A 451 -9.32 12.20 -29.07
N LEU A 452 -10.48 11.55 -29.10
CA LEU A 452 -11.71 12.06 -29.73
C LEU A 452 -12.89 12.07 -28.75
N GLN A 453 -13.63 13.17 -28.72
CA GLN A 453 -14.91 13.29 -28.04
C GLN A 453 -16.05 12.95 -29.02
N ASP A 454 -16.98 12.09 -28.61
CA ASP A 454 -18.29 11.93 -29.25
C ASP A 454 -19.35 12.60 -28.38
N ARG A 455 -20.01 13.61 -28.93
CA ARG A 455 -21.10 14.37 -28.28
C ARG A 455 -22.42 13.59 -28.25
N GLY A 456 -22.48 12.39 -28.84
CA GLY A 456 -23.64 11.49 -28.79
C GLY A 456 -24.81 11.90 -29.68
N GLN A 457 -24.58 12.72 -30.72
CA GLN A 457 -25.65 13.24 -31.59
C GLN A 457 -26.30 12.17 -32.48
N LEU A 458 -25.65 11.01 -32.63
CA LEU A 458 -26.11 9.91 -33.47
C LEU A 458 -27.07 8.95 -32.75
N ASP A 459 -26.78 8.64 -31.48
CA ASP A 459 -27.48 7.60 -30.71
C ASP A 459 -27.83 8.00 -29.26
N GLY A 460 -27.49 9.21 -28.83
CA GLY A 460 -27.75 9.71 -27.48
C GLY A 460 -26.74 9.27 -26.42
N ILE A 461 -25.59 8.69 -26.79
CA ILE A 461 -24.57 8.23 -25.85
C ILE A 461 -23.28 9.03 -26.05
N GLN A 462 -22.85 9.78 -25.04
CA GLN A 462 -21.59 10.51 -25.07
C GLN A 462 -20.40 9.57 -24.86
N ARG A 463 -19.28 9.84 -25.57
CA ARG A 463 -18.07 9.02 -25.49
C ARG A 463 -16.79 9.84 -25.49
N VAL A 464 -15.72 9.27 -24.94
CA VAL A 464 -14.34 9.72 -25.21
C VAL A 464 -13.52 8.51 -25.63
N LEU A 465 -12.88 8.60 -26.79
CA LEU A 465 -12.16 7.50 -27.44
C LEU A 465 -10.66 7.82 -27.48
N PHE A 466 -9.84 6.87 -27.03
CA PHE A 466 -8.38 6.98 -26.96
C PHE A 466 -7.72 6.09 -28.01
N GLY A 467 -6.77 6.65 -28.75
CA GLY A 467 -5.98 5.97 -29.78
C GLY A 467 -4.77 5.19 -29.24
N SER A 468 -4.41 5.35 -27.96
CA SER A 468 -3.42 4.50 -27.30
C SER A 468 -3.69 4.40 -25.79
N SER A 469 -2.98 3.48 -25.16
CA SER A 469 -3.05 3.13 -23.73
C SER A 469 -2.71 4.28 -22.77
N LEU A 470 -2.85 4.02 -21.46
CA LEU A 470 -2.40 4.90 -20.38
C LEU A 470 -0.87 4.91 -20.16
N ARG A 471 -0.06 4.38 -21.10
CA ARG A 471 1.41 4.53 -21.09
C ARG A 471 1.84 5.99 -21.24
N PHE A 472 1.14 6.77 -22.08
CA PHE A 472 1.42 8.20 -22.20
C PHE A 472 0.82 8.95 -21.00
N TRP A 473 1.65 9.73 -20.29
CA TRP A 473 1.24 10.38 -19.05
C TRP A 473 0.09 11.38 -19.25
N LEU A 474 -0.01 12.03 -20.40
CA LEU A 474 -1.07 12.98 -20.73
C LEU A 474 -2.44 12.28 -20.83
N HIS A 475 -2.49 11.07 -21.42
CA HIS A 475 -3.70 10.24 -21.44
C HIS A 475 -4.22 9.94 -20.02
N ARG A 476 -3.36 9.85 -19.00
CA ARG A 476 -3.80 9.65 -17.60
C ARG A 476 -4.58 10.86 -17.06
N LEU A 477 -4.24 12.07 -17.51
CA LEU A 477 -4.97 13.30 -17.15
C LEU A 477 -6.28 13.38 -17.94
N VAL A 478 -6.20 13.20 -19.26
CA VAL A 478 -7.37 13.26 -20.17
C VAL A 478 -8.38 12.14 -19.84
N PHE A 479 -7.94 10.99 -19.30
CA PHE A 479 -8.83 9.94 -18.80
C PHE A 479 -9.61 10.35 -17.54
N LEU A 480 -8.96 10.99 -16.56
CA LEU A 480 -9.66 11.54 -15.39
C LEU A 480 -10.64 12.64 -15.78
N ASP A 481 -10.29 13.43 -16.80
CA ASP A 481 -11.17 14.42 -17.40
C ASP A 481 -12.36 13.80 -18.15
N ALA A 482 -12.14 12.73 -18.92
CA ALA A 482 -13.20 11.96 -19.55
C ALA A 482 -14.16 11.35 -18.50
N LEU A 483 -13.63 10.76 -17.41
CA LEU A 483 -14.45 10.31 -16.28
C LEU A 483 -15.22 11.47 -15.65
N SER A 484 -14.61 12.65 -15.50
CA SER A 484 -15.28 13.83 -14.96
C SER A 484 -16.38 14.36 -15.88
N TYR A 485 -16.16 14.36 -17.19
CA TYR A 485 -17.10 14.85 -18.21
C TYR A 485 -18.31 13.90 -18.31
N LEU A 486 -18.05 12.62 -18.58
CA LEU A 486 -19.05 11.58 -18.82
C LEU A 486 -19.86 11.17 -17.57
N SER A 487 -19.46 11.62 -16.37
CA SER A 487 -20.21 11.48 -15.11
C SER A 487 -20.87 12.77 -14.62
N HIS A 488 -20.86 13.84 -15.43
CA HIS A 488 -21.36 15.16 -15.06
C HIS A 488 -20.80 15.66 -13.71
N GLY A 489 -19.49 15.51 -13.55
CA GLY A 489 -18.72 15.92 -12.36
C GLY A 489 -18.76 14.94 -11.18
N GLN A 490 -19.57 13.88 -11.19
CA GLN A 490 -19.73 12.99 -10.03
C GLN A 490 -18.49 12.14 -9.69
N LEU A 491 -17.61 11.89 -10.66
CA LEU A 491 -16.32 11.22 -10.46
C LEU A 491 -15.14 12.20 -10.32
N SER A 492 -15.41 13.51 -10.22
CA SER A 492 -14.37 14.55 -10.23
C SER A 492 -13.82 14.85 -8.83
N LEU A 493 -12.50 14.98 -8.73
CA LEU A 493 -11.85 15.61 -7.56
C LEU A 493 -11.91 17.14 -7.67
N SER A 494 -11.71 17.83 -6.54
CA SER A 494 -11.43 19.28 -6.54
C SER A 494 -10.19 19.58 -7.40
N LEU A 495 -10.10 20.81 -7.93
CA LEU A 495 -8.88 21.31 -8.56
C LEU A 495 -7.88 21.89 -7.54
N GLU A 496 -8.24 21.97 -6.26
CA GLU A 496 -7.35 22.47 -5.21
C GLU A 496 -6.36 21.39 -4.75
N ARG A 497 -5.09 21.77 -4.57
CA ARG A 497 -4.03 20.89 -4.05
C ARG A 497 -3.30 21.59 -2.93
N MET A 498 -3.34 20.98 -1.75
CA MET A 498 -2.48 21.39 -0.65
C MET A 498 -1.11 20.71 -0.77
N ILE A 499 -0.03 21.46 -0.59
CA ILE A 499 1.35 20.99 -0.61
C ILE A 499 2.06 21.46 0.65
N LEU A 500 2.64 20.51 1.38
CA LEU A 500 3.61 20.70 2.45
C LEU A 500 4.88 19.91 2.10
N VAL A 501 6.05 20.49 2.36
CA VAL A 501 7.34 19.80 2.23
C VAL A 501 8.04 19.88 3.58
N ASP A 502 8.17 18.72 4.20
CA ASP A 502 8.86 18.52 5.47
C ASP A 502 10.33 18.15 5.19
N ILE A 503 11.26 18.85 5.84
CA ILE A 503 12.70 18.58 5.81
C ILE A 503 13.09 17.95 7.14
N ASP A 504 13.23 16.63 7.16
CA ASP A 504 13.70 15.87 8.31
C ASP A 504 15.23 16.03 8.49
N ASP A 505 15.79 15.44 9.56
CA ASP A 505 17.23 15.39 9.83
C ASP A 505 17.97 16.74 9.98
N ILE A 506 17.25 17.83 10.33
CA ILE A 506 17.89 19.11 10.64
C ILE A 506 18.81 18.94 11.85
N PHE A 507 20.07 19.34 11.64
CA PHE A 507 21.25 19.11 12.48
C PHE A 507 21.77 17.65 12.57
N VAL A 508 21.11 16.63 12.02
CA VAL A 508 21.51 15.22 12.22
C VAL A 508 22.68 14.79 11.33
N GLY A 509 22.72 15.27 10.08
CA GLY A 509 23.61 14.78 9.02
C GLY A 509 25.10 14.76 9.38
N GLU A 510 25.81 13.77 8.83
CA GLU A 510 27.24 13.57 9.05
C GLU A 510 28.08 14.70 8.41
N LYS A 511 29.30 14.89 8.92
CA LYS A 511 30.23 15.93 8.46
C LYS A 511 30.54 15.78 6.97
N GLY A 512 30.33 16.85 6.20
CA GLY A 512 30.39 16.86 4.75
C GLY A 512 29.04 16.63 4.04
N THR A 513 27.94 16.48 4.78
CA THR A 513 26.57 16.30 4.25
C THR A 513 25.56 17.35 4.74
N ARG A 514 26.00 18.32 5.55
CA ARG A 514 25.15 19.34 6.18
C ARG A 514 25.07 20.59 5.30
N LEU A 515 24.12 21.47 5.64
CA LEU A 515 23.93 22.73 4.93
C LEU A 515 25.03 23.73 5.25
N GLN A 516 25.48 24.46 4.24
CA GLN A 516 26.33 25.64 4.40
C GLN A 516 25.47 26.92 4.32
N PRO A 517 25.98 28.11 4.73
CA PRO A 517 25.23 29.36 4.67
C PRO A 517 24.69 29.71 3.26
N ASP A 518 25.37 29.29 2.20
CA ASP A 518 24.90 29.44 0.81
C ASP A 518 23.68 28.55 0.50
N ASP A 519 23.61 27.34 1.05
CA ASP A 519 22.49 26.43 0.87
C ASP A 519 21.24 26.93 1.60
N VAL A 520 21.42 27.44 2.82
CA VAL A 520 20.32 28.05 3.59
C VAL A 520 19.84 29.36 2.93
N ARG A 521 20.74 30.15 2.32
CA ARG A 521 20.36 31.29 1.47
C ARG A 521 19.56 30.84 0.24
N ALA A 522 19.97 29.77 -0.44
CA ALA A 522 19.25 29.19 -1.58
C ALA A 522 17.87 28.64 -1.16
N LEU A 523 17.78 27.99 0.00
CA LEU A 523 16.54 27.48 0.59
C LEU A 523 15.52 28.61 0.84
N ILE A 524 15.95 29.72 1.45
CA ILE A 524 15.09 30.90 1.70
C ILE A 524 14.70 31.58 0.37
N ALA A 525 15.61 31.68 -0.60
CA ALA A 525 15.32 32.27 -1.91
C ALA A 525 14.30 31.45 -2.70
N THR A 526 14.49 30.13 -2.80
CA THR A 526 13.57 29.22 -3.48
C THR A 526 12.24 29.09 -2.74
N GLN A 527 12.21 29.16 -1.40
CA GLN A 527 10.96 29.27 -0.64
C GLN A 527 10.13 30.48 -1.09
N LYS A 528 10.77 31.65 -1.25
CA LYS A 528 10.09 32.88 -1.71
C LYS A 528 9.59 32.78 -3.15
N ILE A 529 10.32 32.07 -4.02
CA ILE A 529 9.87 31.76 -5.40
C ILE A 529 8.67 30.80 -5.38
N ILE A 530 8.74 29.69 -4.63
CA ILE A 530 7.64 28.73 -4.54
C ILE A 530 6.40 29.38 -3.91
N ALA A 531 6.53 30.20 -2.88
CA ALA A 531 5.42 30.92 -2.24
C ALA A 531 4.66 31.88 -3.19
N SER A 532 5.29 32.34 -4.27
CA SER A 532 4.63 33.13 -5.33
C SER A 532 3.73 32.27 -6.24
N MET A 533 4.00 30.97 -6.34
CA MET A 533 3.25 29.99 -7.13
C MET A 533 2.28 29.14 -6.28
N VAL A 534 2.56 29.01 -4.98
CA VAL A 534 1.85 28.20 -4.00
C VAL A 534 1.62 29.06 -2.74
N PRO A 535 0.51 29.81 -2.65
CA PRO A 535 0.27 30.73 -1.54
C PRO A 535 0.33 30.05 -0.17
N GLY A 536 1.01 30.69 0.77
CA GLY A 536 1.23 30.17 2.13
C GLY A 536 2.42 29.21 2.27
N PHE A 537 3.11 28.82 1.19
CA PHE A 537 4.20 27.84 1.24
C PHE A 537 5.39 28.31 2.08
N ARG A 538 5.78 27.45 3.03
CA ARG A 538 7.05 27.50 3.80
C ARG A 538 7.54 26.06 4.00
N PHE A 539 8.85 25.85 3.96
CA PHE A 539 9.45 24.59 4.38
C PHE A 539 9.25 24.40 5.88
N ASN A 540 9.12 23.13 6.28
CA ASN A 540 8.81 22.72 7.63
C ASN A 540 9.97 21.85 8.15
N LEU A 541 10.68 22.30 9.17
CA LEU A 541 11.99 21.78 9.56
C LEU A 541 11.89 20.85 10.78
N GLY A 542 12.26 19.59 10.59
CA GLY A 542 12.30 18.52 11.59
C GLY A 542 13.66 18.43 12.24
N PHE A 543 13.80 18.92 13.49
CA PHE A 543 15.10 19.06 14.15
C PHE A 543 15.37 18.04 15.25
N SER A 544 16.63 17.62 15.35
CA SER A 544 17.20 16.80 16.42
C SER A 544 18.38 17.54 17.06
N GLY A 545 18.10 18.37 18.07
CA GLY A 545 19.05 19.34 18.64
C GLY A 545 20.31 18.74 19.27
N LYS A 546 20.37 17.43 19.52
CA LYS A 546 21.58 16.77 20.05
C LYS A 546 22.79 16.95 19.12
N TYR A 547 22.55 17.15 17.82
CA TYR A 547 23.58 17.13 16.78
C TYR A 547 23.91 18.52 16.19
N TYR A 548 23.39 19.59 16.79
CA TYR A 548 23.82 20.96 16.51
C TYR A 548 25.34 21.10 16.71
N HIS A 549 26.02 21.76 15.76
CA HIS A 549 27.46 22.04 15.75
C HIS A 549 28.42 20.84 15.63
N HIS A 550 27.98 19.69 15.11
CA HIS A 550 28.85 18.53 14.85
C HIS A 550 29.50 18.48 13.43
N GLY A 551 29.43 19.55 12.63
CA GLY A 551 29.96 19.60 11.26
C GLY A 551 31.41 20.08 11.12
N THR A 552 31.77 20.57 9.94
CA THR A 552 32.88 21.52 9.73
C THR A 552 32.55 22.89 10.37
N ARG A 553 33.51 23.81 10.38
CA ARG A 553 33.26 25.21 10.77
C ARG A 553 32.21 25.85 9.83
N GLU A 554 32.29 25.54 8.55
CA GLU A 554 31.42 26.06 7.49
C GLU A 554 30.00 25.49 7.59
N GLU A 555 29.86 24.21 7.92
CA GLU A 555 28.56 23.57 8.22
C GLU A 555 27.95 24.10 9.52
N ASN A 556 28.75 24.32 10.56
CA ASN A 556 28.27 24.90 11.83
C ASN A 556 27.78 26.36 11.64
N LEU A 557 28.41 27.13 10.74
CA LEU A 557 27.88 28.43 10.32
C LEU A 557 26.55 28.30 9.54
N GLY A 558 26.30 27.17 8.87
CA GLY A 558 25.02 26.83 8.27
C GLY A 558 23.94 26.50 9.32
N ASP A 559 24.30 25.69 10.33
CA ASP A 559 23.45 25.45 11.52
C ASP A 559 23.06 26.79 12.19
N ASP A 560 24.03 27.69 12.41
CA ASP A 560 23.80 29.02 12.98
C ASP A 560 22.89 29.87 12.10
N PHE A 561 23.07 29.83 10.77
CA PHE A 561 22.28 30.63 9.85
C PHE A 561 20.84 30.10 9.71
N LEU A 562 20.59 28.80 9.92
CA LEU A 562 19.22 28.28 10.12
C LEU A 562 18.58 28.90 11.37
N LEU A 563 19.31 28.94 12.49
CA LEU A 563 18.79 29.46 13.77
C LEU A 563 18.58 30.98 13.76
N GLN A 564 19.43 31.73 13.07
CA GLN A 564 19.24 33.17 12.81
C GLN A 564 17.95 33.45 12.01
N ASN A 565 17.52 32.51 11.16
CA ASN A 565 16.35 32.65 10.29
C ASN A 565 15.15 31.78 10.72
N VAL A 566 15.04 31.41 12.02
CA VAL A 566 13.91 30.62 12.57
C VAL A 566 12.54 31.13 12.10
N GLN A 567 12.37 32.45 12.01
CA GLN A 567 11.10 33.09 11.65
C GLN A 567 10.73 33.00 10.16
N ASP A 568 11.63 32.55 9.26
CA ASP A 568 11.32 32.26 7.85
C ASP A 568 10.75 30.82 7.67
N PHE A 569 10.99 29.89 8.61
CA PHE A 569 10.62 28.47 8.50
C PHE A 569 9.47 28.05 9.43
N ASN A 570 8.75 26.98 9.09
CA ASN A 570 7.94 26.23 10.05
C ASN A 570 8.83 25.18 10.74
N TRP A 571 8.47 24.71 11.94
CA TRP A 571 9.31 23.79 12.72
C TRP A 571 8.51 22.68 13.42
N PHE A 572 9.10 21.50 13.54
CA PHE A 572 8.59 20.38 14.33
C PHE A 572 9.71 19.57 14.99
N SER A 573 9.39 18.92 16.11
CA SER A 573 10.34 18.06 16.82
C SER A 573 10.54 16.74 16.06
N HIS A 574 11.79 16.36 15.82
CA HIS A 574 12.19 15.05 15.30
C HIS A 574 12.97 14.23 16.35
N MET A 575 12.52 14.33 17.61
CA MET A 575 13.18 13.81 18.83
C MET A 575 14.57 14.41 19.08
N TRP A 576 15.25 14.02 20.16
CA TRP A 576 16.54 14.62 20.57
C TRP A 576 17.74 13.99 19.86
N LYS A 577 17.89 12.66 19.97
CA LYS A 577 19.00 11.85 19.42
C LYS A 577 18.68 11.20 18.07
N HIS A 578 17.68 11.68 17.33
CA HIS A 578 17.13 10.98 16.15
C HIS A 578 16.81 9.48 16.42
N GLN A 579 16.53 9.10 17.68
CA GLN A 579 16.39 7.70 18.08
C GLN A 579 14.94 7.20 17.89
N GLN A 580 14.81 6.06 17.22
CA GLN A 580 13.52 5.46 16.84
C GLN A 580 12.66 5.06 18.08
N PRO A 581 11.38 5.50 18.19
CA PRO A 581 10.55 5.28 19.38
C PRO A 581 10.36 3.83 19.84
N HIS A 582 10.32 2.87 18.92
CA HIS A 582 10.11 1.44 19.25
C HIS A 582 11.24 0.82 20.09
N LEU A 583 12.38 1.52 20.20
CA LEU A 583 13.53 1.13 21.03
C LEU A 583 13.36 1.50 22.51
N TYR A 584 12.27 2.20 22.86
CA TYR A 584 11.95 2.59 24.23
C TYR A 584 10.72 1.81 24.73
N ASP A 585 10.94 0.85 25.63
CA ASP A 585 9.86 0.16 26.36
C ASP A 585 9.48 0.89 27.68
N ASN A 586 10.03 2.08 27.94
CA ASN A 586 9.77 2.89 29.13
C ASN A 586 9.36 4.33 28.76
N LEU A 587 8.15 4.72 29.20
CA LEU A 587 7.56 6.03 28.90
C LEU A 587 8.37 7.21 29.45
N THR A 588 8.86 7.09 30.69
CA THR A 588 9.61 8.17 31.37
C THR A 588 10.93 8.47 30.66
N LEU A 589 11.64 7.45 30.17
CA LEU A 589 12.87 7.64 29.39
C LEU A 589 12.59 8.29 28.03
N LEU A 590 11.54 7.84 27.33
CA LEU A 590 11.13 8.45 26.06
C LEU A 590 10.72 9.92 26.23
N MET A 591 9.97 10.24 27.29
CA MET A 591 9.60 11.61 27.63
C MET A 591 10.82 12.47 28.01
N ALA A 592 11.78 11.95 28.78
CA ALA A 592 12.99 12.67 29.15
C ALA A 592 13.83 13.07 27.91
N GLU A 593 13.99 12.16 26.96
CA GLU A 593 14.65 12.46 25.67
C GLU A 593 13.88 13.52 24.87
N MET A 594 12.54 13.42 24.78
CA MET A 594 11.74 14.46 24.12
C MET A 594 11.84 15.83 24.81
N GLN A 595 12.02 15.84 26.14
CA GLN A 595 12.12 17.06 26.95
C GLN A 595 13.43 17.82 26.69
N LEU A 596 14.52 17.10 26.34
CA LEU A 596 15.79 17.73 25.95
C LEU A 596 15.66 18.48 24.61
N ASN A 597 15.01 17.89 23.60
CA ASN A 597 14.74 18.60 22.34
C ASN A 597 13.79 19.81 22.55
N TYR A 598 12.89 19.72 23.53
CA TYR A 598 11.99 20.82 23.90
C TYR A 598 12.70 21.95 24.64
N ALA A 599 13.73 21.64 25.45
CA ALA A 599 14.59 22.63 26.08
C ALA A 599 15.43 23.39 25.04
N PHE A 600 16.12 22.66 24.15
CA PHE A 600 16.87 23.22 23.01
C PHE A 600 15.99 24.13 22.14
N ALA A 601 14.76 23.71 21.84
CA ALA A 601 13.82 24.52 21.08
C ALA A 601 13.51 25.87 21.76
N LYS A 602 13.35 25.89 23.08
CA LYS A 602 13.15 27.14 23.83
C LYS A 602 14.40 28.02 23.87
N GLU A 603 15.57 27.42 24.06
CA GLU A 603 16.86 28.12 24.09
C GLU A 603 17.14 28.87 22.78
N HIS A 604 16.87 28.22 21.65
CA HIS A 604 17.06 28.79 20.30
C HIS A 604 15.79 29.44 19.70
N ASN A 605 14.77 29.75 20.52
CA ASN A 605 13.53 30.43 20.13
C ASN A 605 12.69 29.74 19.02
N ILE A 606 12.88 28.43 18.82
CA ILE A 606 12.11 27.60 17.89
C ILE A 606 10.66 27.43 18.39
N PRO A 607 9.63 27.63 17.55
CA PRO A 607 8.23 27.49 17.97
C PRO A 607 7.87 26.09 18.50
N THR A 608 7.55 25.98 19.79
CA THR A 608 7.20 24.71 20.44
C THR A 608 5.71 24.34 20.40
N ASN A 609 4.87 25.16 19.77
CA ASN A 609 3.40 25.06 19.81
C ASN A 609 2.75 24.60 18.49
N SER A 610 3.54 24.08 17.53
CA SER A 610 3.05 23.68 16.20
C SER A 610 2.01 22.56 16.23
N GLY A 611 1.99 21.73 17.29
CA GLY A 611 1.11 20.56 17.40
C GLY A 611 1.42 19.45 16.38
N TYR A 612 2.56 19.53 15.70
CA TYR A 612 3.06 18.58 14.72
C TYR A 612 4.42 18.04 15.17
N SER A 613 4.64 16.74 14.99
CA SER A 613 5.92 16.06 15.19
C SER A 613 5.92 14.81 14.31
N ILE A 614 7.10 14.36 13.91
CA ILE A 614 7.31 13.15 13.13
C ILE A 614 8.39 12.35 13.85
N SER A 615 8.23 11.03 13.98
CA SER A 615 9.25 10.20 14.60
C SER A 615 10.36 9.83 13.61
N PRO A 616 11.60 9.68 14.09
CA PRO A 616 12.71 9.10 13.32
C PRO A 616 12.29 7.83 12.56
N HIS A 617 12.50 7.83 11.25
CA HIS A 617 12.13 6.75 10.32
C HIS A 617 10.64 6.32 10.41
N HIS A 618 9.73 7.22 10.80
CA HIS A 618 8.29 6.94 11.04
C HIS A 618 7.97 5.86 12.09
N SER A 619 8.99 5.35 12.79
CA SER A 619 8.84 4.26 13.75
C SER A 619 7.88 4.62 14.88
N GLY A 620 6.99 3.70 15.21
CA GLY A 620 5.99 3.86 16.27
C GLY A 620 4.77 4.71 15.89
N VAL A 621 4.74 5.39 14.74
CA VAL A 621 3.49 5.93 14.18
C VAL A 621 2.69 4.80 13.59
N TYR A 622 3.32 4.00 12.72
CA TYR A 622 2.78 2.73 12.26
C TYR A 622 3.91 1.73 11.98
N PRO A 623 3.87 0.49 12.52
CA PRO A 623 2.95 0.00 13.56
C PRO A 623 2.93 0.91 14.78
N ALA A 624 1.73 1.15 15.34
CA ALA A 624 1.54 2.14 16.40
C ALA A 624 2.16 1.64 17.71
N HIS A 625 3.11 2.40 18.27
CA HIS A 625 3.76 2.15 19.56
C HIS A 625 3.11 3.05 20.61
N GLU A 626 2.36 2.48 21.54
CA GLU A 626 1.48 3.27 22.44
C GLU A 626 2.23 4.35 23.25
N LEU A 627 3.49 4.09 23.61
CA LEU A 627 4.31 5.03 24.39
C LEU A 627 4.65 6.31 23.61
N LEU A 628 4.76 6.24 22.28
CA LEU A 628 4.99 7.41 21.42
C LEU A 628 3.81 8.39 21.51
N TYR A 629 2.59 7.89 21.27
CA TYR A 629 1.36 8.68 21.31
C TYR A 629 1.09 9.29 22.69
N LEU A 630 1.53 8.64 23.78
CA LEU A 630 1.45 9.17 25.13
C LEU A 630 2.50 10.26 25.41
N ALA A 631 3.77 10.02 25.06
CA ALA A 631 4.86 10.97 25.29
C ALA A 631 4.67 12.27 24.47
N TRP A 632 4.29 12.13 23.19
CA TRP A 632 4.02 13.25 22.29
C TRP A 632 2.94 14.21 22.79
N LYS A 633 1.87 13.68 23.41
CA LYS A 633 0.84 14.52 24.03
C LYS A 633 1.36 15.29 25.24
N GLN A 634 2.12 14.62 26.09
CA GLN A 634 2.54 15.17 27.39
C GLN A 634 3.68 16.20 27.25
N VAL A 635 4.62 15.99 26.32
CA VAL A 635 5.77 16.89 26.10
C VAL A 635 5.49 17.94 25.03
N TRP A 636 4.89 17.54 23.90
CA TRP A 636 4.80 18.37 22.68
C TRP A 636 3.35 18.78 22.31
N ASN A 637 2.34 18.33 23.05
CA ASN A 637 0.92 18.55 22.74
C ASN A 637 0.55 18.23 21.28
N VAL A 638 1.12 17.15 20.74
CA VAL A 638 0.94 16.76 19.34
C VAL A 638 -0.54 16.42 19.07
N LYS A 639 -1.04 16.96 17.96
CA LYS A 639 -2.38 16.71 17.40
C LYS A 639 -2.31 16.07 16.02
N VAL A 640 -1.21 16.25 15.29
CA VAL A 640 -0.99 15.69 13.94
C VAL A 640 0.40 15.08 13.83
N THR A 641 0.51 13.98 13.09
CA THR A 641 1.77 13.40 12.57
C THR A 641 1.52 12.93 11.13
N SER A 642 2.58 12.61 10.39
CA SER A 642 2.48 11.92 9.10
C SER A 642 3.25 10.59 9.10
N THR A 643 2.89 9.69 8.20
CA THR A 643 3.64 8.44 7.94
C THR A 643 3.46 7.94 6.52
N GLU A 644 4.51 7.37 5.94
CA GLU A 644 4.45 6.62 4.67
C GLU A 644 4.07 5.13 4.86
N GLU A 645 4.10 4.63 6.09
CA GLU A 645 4.01 3.20 6.43
C GLU A 645 2.57 2.65 6.41
N TYR A 646 1.55 3.50 6.57
CA TYR A 646 0.17 3.05 6.81
C TYR A 646 -0.70 3.01 5.54
N PRO A 647 -1.40 1.90 5.24
CA PRO A 647 -1.40 0.62 5.96
C PRO A 647 -0.22 -0.30 5.58
N HIS A 648 0.48 0.01 4.48
CA HIS A 648 1.73 -0.58 4.02
C HIS A 648 2.59 0.51 3.35
N LEU A 649 3.92 0.40 3.42
CA LEU A 649 4.84 1.32 2.75
C LEU A 649 4.60 1.39 1.23
N ARG A 650 4.32 0.24 0.61
CA ARG A 650 4.07 0.06 -0.82
C ARG A 650 2.82 -0.80 -1.05
N PRO A 651 2.09 -0.62 -2.18
CA PRO A 651 2.23 0.46 -3.16
C PRO A 651 1.63 1.78 -2.63
N ALA A 652 2.28 2.91 -2.94
CA ALA A 652 1.96 4.22 -2.34
C ALA A 652 0.48 4.66 -2.54
N ARG A 653 -0.17 4.24 -3.63
CA ARG A 653 -1.61 4.46 -3.90
C ARG A 653 -2.56 3.95 -2.81
N LEU A 654 -2.11 3.04 -1.96
CA LEU A 654 -2.88 2.48 -0.85
C LEU A 654 -2.64 3.20 0.48
N ARG A 655 -1.75 4.19 0.57
CA ARG A 655 -1.52 4.97 1.80
C ARG A 655 -2.76 5.76 2.20
N ARG A 656 -3.12 5.78 3.49
CA ARG A 656 -4.38 6.37 4.00
C ARG A 656 -4.14 7.19 5.27
N GLY A 657 -5.16 7.90 5.73
CA GLY A 657 -5.15 8.51 7.06
C GLY A 657 -5.71 7.56 8.13
N PHE A 658 -5.46 7.89 9.40
CA PHE A 658 -6.22 7.35 10.55
C PHE A 658 -6.16 8.29 11.75
N ILE A 659 -7.10 8.16 12.69
CA ILE A 659 -7.01 8.84 13.99
C ILE A 659 -6.75 7.81 15.08
N HIS A 660 -5.63 7.94 15.79
CA HIS A 660 -5.30 7.10 16.95
C HIS A 660 -4.95 7.94 18.17
N ARG A 661 -5.48 7.56 19.34
CA ARG A 661 -5.40 8.34 20.58
C ARG A 661 -5.74 9.83 20.42
N ASN A 662 -6.63 10.21 19.50
CA ASN A 662 -6.94 11.61 19.14
C ASN A 662 -5.76 12.40 18.54
N ILE A 663 -4.73 11.72 18.01
CA ILE A 663 -3.76 12.28 17.08
C ILE A 663 -4.18 11.87 15.68
N MET A 664 -4.26 12.86 14.77
CA MET A 664 -4.54 12.68 13.36
C MET A 664 -3.27 12.27 12.62
N VAL A 665 -3.28 11.10 11.98
CA VAL A 665 -2.16 10.58 11.19
C VAL A 665 -2.49 10.73 9.72
N LEU A 666 -1.61 11.43 8.98
CA LEU A 666 -1.77 11.70 7.55
C LEU A 666 -0.81 10.85 6.70
N PRO A 667 -1.21 10.42 5.49
CA PRO A 667 -0.30 9.70 4.59
C PRO A 667 0.78 10.66 4.09
N ARG A 668 2.04 10.25 4.22
CA ARG A 668 3.20 10.97 3.68
C ARG A 668 3.56 10.45 2.30
N GLN A 669 4.04 11.34 1.43
CA GLN A 669 4.45 11.03 0.06
C GLN A 669 5.98 11.07 -0.04
N THR A 670 6.51 10.19 -0.90
CA THR A 670 7.91 10.15 -1.32
C THR A 670 8.10 10.99 -2.57
N CYS A 671 9.29 11.58 -2.77
CA CYS A 671 9.61 12.43 -3.92
C CYS A 671 10.75 11.91 -4.81
N GLY A 672 11.16 10.65 -4.65
CA GLY A 672 12.29 10.05 -5.38
C GLY A 672 13.69 10.41 -4.86
N LEU A 673 13.80 11.36 -3.90
CA LEU A 673 15.05 11.74 -3.26
C LEU A 673 15.27 10.95 -1.97
N PHE A 674 16.44 10.34 -1.81
CA PHE A 674 16.86 9.60 -0.61
C PHE A 674 17.89 10.41 0.20
N THR A 675 18.16 10.03 1.45
CA THR A 675 19.11 10.72 2.35
C THR A 675 20.53 10.89 1.78
N HIS A 676 20.99 9.98 0.93
CA HIS A 676 22.30 10.03 0.28
C HIS A 676 22.29 10.78 -1.07
N THR A 677 21.12 11.16 -1.58
CA THR A 677 20.93 11.77 -2.91
C THR A 677 21.19 13.28 -2.84
N MET A 678 22.49 13.62 -2.80
CA MET A 678 23.00 15.00 -2.71
C MET A 678 23.52 15.57 -4.05
N TYR A 679 23.85 14.69 -5.00
CA TYR A 679 24.46 15.03 -6.28
C TYR A 679 23.65 14.43 -7.44
N ILE A 680 23.48 15.17 -8.53
CA ILE A 680 22.64 14.74 -9.66
C ILE A 680 23.17 13.47 -10.34
N ASP A 681 24.49 13.34 -10.43
CA ASP A 681 25.18 12.16 -10.97
C ASP A 681 25.14 10.94 -10.03
N ARG A 682 24.62 11.11 -8.80
CA ARG A 682 24.34 10.04 -7.83
C ARG A 682 22.84 9.79 -7.64
N TYR A 683 21.98 10.42 -8.42
CA TYR A 683 20.57 10.04 -8.49
C TYR A 683 20.45 8.66 -9.19
N PRO A 684 19.63 7.71 -8.70
CA PRO A 684 19.42 6.42 -9.39
C PRO A 684 18.86 6.61 -10.81
N GLY A 685 19.64 6.23 -11.82
CA GLY A 685 19.33 6.50 -13.23
C GLY A 685 19.64 7.93 -13.71
N GLY A 686 20.33 8.73 -12.90
CA GLY A 686 20.84 10.06 -13.25
C GLY A 686 19.76 11.11 -13.48
N ARG A 687 20.15 12.22 -14.12
CA ARG A 687 19.27 13.37 -14.37
C ARG A 687 17.97 12.98 -15.08
N ASP A 688 18.06 12.17 -16.12
CA ASP A 688 16.93 11.87 -16.99
C ASP A 688 15.80 11.16 -16.22
N LYS A 689 16.12 10.32 -15.23
CA LYS A 689 15.10 9.69 -14.35
C LYS A 689 14.48 10.64 -13.33
N LEU A 690 15.22 11.62 -12.82
CA LEU A 690 14.64 12.68 -11.99
C LEU A 690 13.72 13.57 -12.83
N ASP A 691 14.16 13.95 -14.02
CA ASP A 691 13.41 14.78 -14.96
C ASP A 691 12.18 14.06 -15.53
N GLU A 692 12.21 12.73 -15.72
CA GLU A 692 11.04 11.89 -16.03
C GLU A 692 10.00 11.92 -14.90
N SER A 693 10.42 11.76 -13.64
CA SER A 693 9.53 11.81 -12.47
C SER A 693 8.83 13.18 -12.31
N ILE A 694 9.55 14.26 -12.64
CA ILE A 694 9.05 15.64 -12.66
C ILE A 694 8.09 15.89 -13.85
N GLN A 695 8.40 15.39 -15.05
CA GLN A 695 7.72 15.75 -16.31
C GLN A 695 6.69 14.71 -16.74
N GLY A 696 5.69 14.49 -15.87
CA GLY A 696 4.60 13.54 -16.13
C GLY A 696 4.71 12.21 -15.39
N GLY A 697 5.88 11.88 -14.81
CA GLY A 697 6.12 10.68 -14.03
C GLY A 697 5.57 10.70 -12.60
N GLU A 698 6.20 9.92 -11.69
CA GLU A 698 5.64 9.60 -10.36
C GLU A 698 5.37 10.83 -9.49
N LEU A 699 6.32 11.77 -9.37
CA LEU A 699 6.15 12.95 -8.51
C LEU A 699 5.02 13.85 -9.02
N PHE A 700 4.95 14.08 -10.33
CA PHE A 700 3.86 14.80 -10.95
C PHE A 700 2.50 14.12 -10.71
N GLN A 701 2.39 12.83 -11.05
CA GLN A 701 1.16 12.04 -10.88
C GLN A 701 0.71 12.00 -9.41
N THR A 702 1.66 11.91 -8.46
CA THR A 702 1.37 11.95 -7.02
C THR A 702 0.67 13.25 -6.61
N ILE A 703 1.16 14.42 -7.06
CA ILE A 703 0.54 15.72 -6.77
C ILE A 703 -0.81 15.85 -7.49
N VAL A 704 -0.94 15.33 -8.71
CA VAL A 704 -2.22 15.35 -9.44
C VAL A 704 -3.29 14.53 -8.73
N TYR A 705 -3.00 13.32 -8.24
CA TYR A 705 -4.02 12.41 -7.70
C TYR A 705 -4.40 12.67 -6.23
N ASN A 706 -3.54 13.31 -5.44
CA ASN A 706 -3.79 13.54 -4.01
C ASN A 706 -4.22 15.00 -3.73
N PRO A 707 -5.43 15.26 -3.19
CA PRO A 707 -5.87 16.62 -2.80
C PRO A 707 -4.98 17.29 -1.74
N ILE A 708 -4.29 16.50 -0.91
CA ILE A 708 -3.40 16.94 0.15
C ILE A 708 -2.11 16.14 0.04
N ASN A 709 -0.98 16.84 -0.05
CA ASN A 709 0.35 16.29 -0.23
C ASN A 709 1.26 16.76 0.90
N ILE A 710 1.92 15.82 1.57
CA ILE A 710 2.95 16.05 2.59
C ILE A 710 4.17 15.24 2.16
N PHE A 711 5.16 15.89 1.57
CA PHE A 711 6.36 15.22 1.09
C PHE A 711 7.42 15.11 2.19
N MET A 712 8.04 13.93 2.26
CA MET A 712 9.28 13.72 3.00
C MET A 712 10.49 14.13 2.16
N THR A 713 11.37 14.91 2.77
CA THR A 713 12.74 15.20 2.32
C THR A 713 13.65 15.24 3.56
N HIS A 714 14.96 15.24 3.37
CA HIS A 714 15.94 15.30 4.46
C HIS A 714 16.91 16.46 4.23
N MET A 715 17.53 16.97 5.30
CA MET A 715 18.46 18.10 5.27
C MET A 715 19.50 18.00 4.12
N SER A 716 20.09 16.84 3.91
CA SER A 716 21.11 16.60 2.88
C SER A 716 20.62 16.84 1.43
N ASN A 717 19.32 16.69 1.14
CA ASN A 717 18.75 16.95 -0.19
C ASN A 717 18.76 18.44 -0.58
N TYR A 718 19.09 19.32 0.36
CA TYR A 718 19.20 20.76 0.19
C TYR A 718 20.65 21.27 0.24
N GLY A 719 21.62 20.40 0.54
CA GLY A 719 23.06 20.70 0.39
C GLY A 719 23.56 20.37 -1.02
N SER A 720 24.82 20.69 -1.30
CA SER A 720 25.52 20.35 -2.56
C SER A 720 24.72 20.78 -3.81
N ASP A 721 24.26 19.85 -4.64
CA ASP A 721 23.51 20.17 -5.88
C ASP A 721 22.07 20.66 -5.60
N ARG A 722 21.63 20.70 -4.33
CA ARG A 722 20.33 21.24 -3.88
C ARG A 722 19.14 20.59 -4.59
N LEU A 723 19.22 19.28 -4.81
CA LEU A 723 18.28 18.53 -5.66
C LEU A 723 16.81 18.70 -5.26
N ALA A 724 16.49 18.86 -3.98
CA ALA A 724 15.12 19.13 -3.54
C ALA A 724 14.60 20.50 -4.03
N LEU A 725 15.44 21.54 -4.08
CA LEU A 725 15.07 22.86 -4.62
C LEU A 725 14.77 22.76 -6.11
N TYR A 726 15.65 22.11 -6.88
CA TYR A 726 15.43 21.83 -8.30
C TYR A 726 14.13 21.07 -8.54
N THR A 727 13.91 19.99 -7.80
CA THR A 727 12.81 19.04 -7.97
C THR A 727 11.45 19.71 -7.72
N PHE A 728 11.28 20.35 -6.55
CA PHE A 728 10.00 20.98 -6.22
C PHE A 728 9.72 22.22 -7.07
N GLN A 729 10.73 23.04 -7.37
CA GLN A 729 10.53 24.19 -8.27
C GLN A 729 10.16 23.76 -9.70
N SER A 730 10.74 22.66 -10.21
CA SER A 730 10.46 22.15 -11.56
C SER A 730 9.07 21.51 -11.67
N VAL A 731 8.67 20.66 -10.72
CA VAL A 731 7.33 20.02 -10.79
C VAL A 731 6.20 21.02 -10.57
N ILE A 732 6.40 22.02 -9.69
CA ILE A 732 5.41 23.10 -9.46
C ILE A 732 5.21 23.94 -10.73
N LYS A 733 6.29 24.28 -11.45
CA LYS A 733 6.18 24.89 -12.78
C LYS A 733 5.40 23.97 -13.73
N PHE A 734 5.80 22.71 -13.89
CA PHE A 734 5.20 21.78 -14.85
C PHE A 734 3.69 21.58 -14.60
N LEU A 735 3.27 21.50 -13.33
CA LEU A 735 1.87 21.48 -12.90
C LEU A 735 1.08 22.70 -13.37
N GLN A 736 1.63 23.92 -13.25
CA GLN A 736 0.94 25.13 -13.71
C GLN A 736 0.73 25.15 -15.24
N CYS A 737 1.61 24.51 -16.00
CA CYS A 737 1.57 24.50 -17.46
C CYS A 737 0.57 23.47 -18.02
N TRP A 738 0.54 22.27 -17.42
CA TRP A 738 -0.25 21.14 -17.92
C TRP A 738 -1.57 20.90 -17.16
N THR A 739 -1.83 21.62 -16.08
CA THR A 739 -3.06 21.45 -15.29
C THR A 739 -3.71 22.78 -14.90
N ASN A 740 -5.01 22.72 -14.62
CA ASN A 740 -5.79 23.81 -14.04
C ASN A 740 -5.82 23.75 -12.50
N LEU A 741 -4.87 23.05 -11.87
CA LEU A 741 -4.81 22.87 -10.43
C LEU A 741 -4.45 24.19 -9.72
N LYS A 742 -5.12 24.43 -8.60
CA LYS A 742 -4.86 25.55 -7.68
C LYS A 742 -4.02 25.03 -6.52
N LEU A 743 -2.72 25.33 -6.56
CA LEU A 743 -1.77 24.91 -5.54
C LEU A 743 -1.79 25.90 -4.36
N ALA A 744 -1.79 25.40 -3.13
CA ALA A 744 -1.69 26.20 -1.91
C ALA A 744 -0.96 25.41 -0.79
N SER A 745 -0.62 26.07 0.31
CA SER A 745 -0.07 25.42 1.51
C SER A 745 -0.82 25.88 2.77
N ALA A 746 -0.79 25.06 3.82
CA ALA A 746 -1.42 25.34 5.11
C ALA A 746 -0.73 24.58 6.26
N PRO A 747 -0.91 25.03 7.53
CA PRO A 747 -0.33 24.33 8.68
C PRO A 747 -0.85 22.88 8.82
N PRO A 748 -0.05 21.94 9.36
CA PRO A 748 -0.42 20.52 9.46
C PRO A 748 -1.77 20.23 10.13
N ILE A 749 -2.17 21.03 11.13
CA ILE A 749 -3.48 20.92 11.79
C ILE A 749 -4.63 21.18 10.82
N GLN A 750 -4.53 22.24 10.02
CA GLN A 750 -5.55 22.56 9.00
C GLN A 750 -5.57 21.51 7.89
N LEU A 751 -4.41 21.00 7.46
CA LEU A 751 -4.33 19.90 6.51
C LEU A 751 -5.04 18.65 7.04
N ALA A 752 -4.88 18.32 8.32
CA ALA A 752 -5.55 17.17 8.92
C ALA A 752 -7.08 17.34 8.99
N GLU A 753 -7.56 18.53 9.41
CA GLU A 753 -8.99 18.86 9.43
C GLU A 753 -9.63 18.92 8.04
N MET A 754 -8.85 19.20 7.00
CA MET A 754 -9.28 19.07 5.60
C MET A 754 -9.29 17.60 5.17
N TYR A 755 -8.28 16.81 5.54
CA TYR A 755 -8.15 15.40 5.17
C TYR A 755 -9.34 14.56 5.65
N PHE A 756 -9.63 14.56 6.95
CA PHE A 756 -10.72 13.77 7.52
C PHE A 756 -12.12 14.32 7.20
N ARG A 757 -12.21 15.52 6.62
CA ARG A 757 -13.43 16.09 6.04
C ARG A 757 -13.68 15.61 4.60
N LEU A 758 -12.60 15.37 3.84
CA LEU A 758 -12.65 14.74 2.52
C LEU A 758 -12.83 13.22 2.63
N HIS A 759 -12.27 12.59 3.68
CA HIS A 759 -12.21 11.15 3.88
C HIS A 759 -12.70 10.73 5.29
N PRO A 760 -13.98 10.98 5.64
CA PRO A 760 -14.54 10.62 6.94
C PRO A 760 -14.53 9.10 7.20
N GLU A 761 -14.51 8.27 6.14
CA GLU A 761 -14.37 6.82 6.21
C GLU A 761 -12.97 6.33 6.60
N GLU A 762 -11.98 7.22 6.63
CA GLU A 762 -10.59 6.94 7.03
C GLU A 762 -10.29 7.37 8.47
N VAL A 763 -11.25 7.92 9.21
CA VAL A 763 -11.07 8.26 10.64
C VAL A 763 -10.75 7.01 11.48
N ASP A 764 -11.44 5.91 11.18
CA ASP A 764 -11.24 4.61 11.82
C ASP A 764 -9.91 3.97 11.35
N PRO A 765 -8.97 3.64 12.24
CA PRO A 765 -7.79 2.85 11.85
C PRO A 765 -8.19 1.47 11.33
N VAL A 766 -7.30 0.88 10.54
CA VAL A 766 -7.39 -0.50 10.06
C VAL A 766 -6.05 -1.15 10.37
N TRP A 767 -5.93 -1.70 11.58
CA TRP A 767 -4.71 -2.36 12.05
C TRP A 767 -4.38 -3.55 11.13
N GLY A 768 -3.37 -3.38 10.28
CA GLY A 768 -2.79 -4.44 9.46
C GLY A 768 -1.82 -5.31 10.27
N ASN A 769 -1.47 -6.46 9.72
CA ASN A 769 -0.49 -7.37 10.30
C ASN A 769 0.95 -6.81 10.16
N PRO A 770 1.68 -6.49 11.25
CA PRO A 770 3.05 -6.01 11.17
C PRO A 770 4.05 -7.05 10.65
N CYS A 771 3.66 -8.33 10.59
CA CYS A 771 4.53 -9.43 10.22
C CYS A 771 4.57 -9.71 8.71
N ASP A 772 3.62 -9.16 7.94
CA ASP A 772 3.55 -9.33 6.48
C ASP A 772 4.43 -8.30 5.72
N ASP A 773 5.01 -7.34 6.44
CA ASP A 773 5.94 -6.32 5.92
C ASP A 773 7.25 -6.35 6.73
N ALA A 774 8.37 -6.52 6.04
CA ALA A 774 9.69 -6.66 6.66
C ALA A 774 10.19 -5.36 7.33
N ARG A 775 9.77 -4.18 6.84
CA ARG A 775 10.09 -2.88 7.44
C ARG A 775 9.25 -2.67 8.69
N HIS A 776 7.94 -2.94 8.64
CA HIS A 776 7.08 -2.88 9.84
C HIS A 776 7.62 -3.75 10.97
N LYS A 777 7.97 -5.01 10.67
CA LYS A 777 8.57 -5.95 11.63
C LYS A 777 9.90 -5.46 12.21
N LYS A 778 10.69 -4.68 11.45
CA LYS A 778 11.97 -4.08 11.89
C LYS A 778 11.78 -2.85 12.80
N ILE A 779 10.68 -2.11 12.67
CA ILE A 779 10.41 -0.85 13.42
C ILE A 779 9.37 -1.00 14.54
N TRP A 780 9.05 -2.23 14.93
CA TRP A 780 8.11 -2.61 15.98
C TRP A 780 8.84 -2.94 17.31
N SER A 781 8.17 -2.83 18.47
CA SER A 781 8.82 -3.15 19.75
C SER A 781 9.27 -4.62 19.78
N LYS A 782 10.51 -4.84 20.24
CA LYS A 782 11.16 -6.15 20.36
C LYS A 782 10.45 -7.10 21.32
N THR A 783 9.51 -6.59 22.11
CA THR A 783 8.65 -7.38 23.01
C THR A 783 7.50 -8.10 22.28
N LYS A 784 7.12 -7.63 21.08
CA LYS A 784 6.02 -8.17 20.27
C LYS A 784 6.56 -9.15 19.22
N ASN A 785 5.79 -10.19 18.89
CA ASN A 785 6.21 -11.22 17.92
C ASN A 785 5.03 -11.80 17.12
N CYS A 786 5.35 -12.45 16.00
CA CYS A 786 4.38 -12.97 15.03
C CYS A 786 3.70 -14.31 15.43
N GLU A 787 4.24 -14.99 16.44
CA GLU A 787 3.72 -16.30 16.88
C GLU A 787 2.66 -16.19 17.97
N SER A 788 2.60 -15.07 18.69
CA SER A 788 1.54 -14.85 19.69
C SER A 788 0.21 -14.37 19.09
N LEU A 789 0.19 -13.86 17.86
CA LEU A 789 -1.06 -13.52 17.16
C LEU A 789 -1.94 -14.78 16.95
N PRO A 790 -3.26 -14.71 17.24
CA PRO A 790 -4.12 -15.89 17.20
C PRO A 790 -4.29 -16.45 15.78
N LYS A 791 -3.95 -17.73 15.61
CA LYS A 791 -4.02 -18.45 14.33
C LYS A 791 -5.47 -18.84 13.96
N PHE A 792 -6.42 -18.74 14.90
CA PHE A 792 -7.85 -18.87 14.62
C PHE A 792 -8.76 -18.08 15.58
N LEU A 793 -9.96 -17.75 15.12
CA LEU A 793 -10.98 -16.98 15.84
C LEU A 793 -12.30 -17.77 15.96
N VAL A 794 -12.82 -17.93 17.17
CA VAL A 794 -14.18 -18.45 17.43
C VAL A 794 -15.15 -17.28 17.50
N ILE A 795 -15.73 -16.91 16.35
CA ILE A 795 -16.44 -15.64 16.14
C ILE A 795 -17.88 -15.60 16.72
N GLY A 796 -18.42 -16.75 17.13
CA GLY A 796 -19.79 -16.88 17.63
C GLY A 796 -20.77 -17.51 16.62
N PRO A 797 -22.03 -17.04 16.54
CA PRO A 797 -22.62 -15.94 17.31
C PRO A 797 -22.84 -16.27 18.79
N GLN A 798 -23.28 -15.28 19.56
CA GLN A 798 -23.70 -15.48 20.95
C GLN A 798 -24.83 -16.53 21.06
N LYS A 799 -24.79 -17.28 22.18
CA LYS A 799 -25.76 -18.28 22.67
C LYS A 799 -25.73 -19.67 22.02
N THR A 800 -24.81 -19.96 21.11
CA THR A 800 -24.83 -21.21 20.33
C THR A 800 -23.94 -22.35 20.87
N GLY A 801 -23.07 -22.08 21.85
CA GLY A 801 -22.19 -23.09 22.45
C GLY A 801 -20.74 -22.65 22.69
N THR A 802 -20.38 -21.42 22.29
CA THR A 802 -19.00 -20.89 22.25
C THR A 802 -18.14 -21.12 23.50
N THR A 803 -18.67 -20.95 24.72
CA THR A 803 -17.91 -21.25 25.96
C THR A 803 -17.60 -22.74 26.13
N ALA A 804 -18.49 -23.64 25.69
CA ALA A 804 -18.21 -25.07 25.72
C ALA A 804 -17.06 -25.39 24.75
N LEU A 805 -17.13 -24.88 23.51
CA LEU A 805 -16.07 -25.06 22.53
C LEU A 805 -14.71 -24.53 23.03
N TYR A 806 -14.68 -23.30 23.58
CA TYR A 806 -13.50 -22.74 24.24
C TYR A 806 -12.96 -23.67 25.33
N THR A 807 -13.83 -24.15 26.22
CA THR A 807 -13.44 -25.04 27.33
C THR A 807 -12.87 -26.37 26.85
N PHE A 808 -13.38 -26.90 25.73
CA PHE A 808 -12.88 -28.13 25.12
C PHE A 808 -11.54 -27.88 24.41
N LEU A 809 -11.39 -26.80 23.64
CA LEU A 809 -10.13 -26.39 23.02
C LEU A 809 -9.00 -26.22 24.05
N SER A 810 -9.28 -25.59 25.19
CA SER A 810 -8.33 -25.42 26.30
C SER A 810 -7.92 -26.71 27.03
N MET A 811 -8.37 -27.90 26.59
CA MET A 811 -7.87 -29.19 27.07
C MET A 811 -6.66 -29.70 26.25
N HIS A 812 -6.38 -29.08 25.10
CA HIS A 812 -5.37 -29.56 24.16
C HIS A 812 -4.03 -28.84 24.39
N ASN A 813 -2.97 -29.57 24.75
CA ASN A 813 -1.67 -28.98 25.14
C ASN A 813 -1.04 -28.06 24.07
N SER A 814 -1.24 -28.38 22.77
CA SER A 814 -0.80 -27.57 21.62
C SER A 814 -1.73 -26.38 21.28
N ILE A 815 -2.79 -26.12 22.05
CA ILE A 815 -3.70 -24.97 21.87
C ILE A 815 -3.63 -24.08 23.11
N ALA A 816 -3.62 -22.77 22.94
CA ALA A 816 -3.73 -21.82 24.04
C ALA A 816 -4.70 -20.68 23.69
N SER A 817 -5.52 -20.30 24.66
CA SER A 817 -6.42 -19.16 24.53
C SER A 817 -5.71 -17.85 24.86
N ASN A 818 -6.36 -16.73 24.54
CA ASN A 818 -6.12 -15.45 25.20
C ASN A 818 -6.11 -15.57 26.75
N ILE A 819 -5.41 -14.64 27.40
CA ILE A 819 -5.58 -14.33 28.83
C ILE A 819 -7.02 -13.85 29.08
N ALA A 820 -7.54 -14.09 30.29
CA ALA A 820 -8.87 -13.63 30.67
C ALA A 820 -8.91 -12.12 30.94
N SER A 821 -9.86 -11.43 30.32
CA SER A 821 -10.17 -10.02 30.56
C SER A 821 -10.92 -9.84 31.89
N PRO A 822 -10.62 -8.80 32.70
CA PRO A 822 -11.41 -8.48 33.89
C PRO A 822 -12.83 -8.02 33.54
N ASP A 823 -13.00 -7.35 32.39
CA ASP A 823 -14.27 -6.77 31.95
C ASP A 823 -15.14 -7.76 31.15
N THR A 824 -14.48 -8.61 30.34
CA THR A 824 -15.12 -9.46 29.32
C THR A 824 -14.83 -10.96 29.48
N PHE A 825 -14.20 -11.35 30.59
CA PHE A 825 -13.91 -12.72 31.00
C PHE A 825 -13.12 -13.51 29.94
N GLU A 826 -13.73 -14.54 29.36
CA GLU A 826 -13.16 -15.43 28.35
C GLU A 826 -13.04 -14.76 26.95
N GLU A 827 -13.67 -13.59 26.73
CA GLU A 827 -13.67 -12.86 25.45
C GLU A 827 -12.73 -11.64 25.52
N VAL A 828 -12.02 -11.31 24.43
CA VAL A 828 -11.22 -10.06 24.34
C VAL A 828 -12.03 -8.91 23.72
N GLN A 829 -12.96 -9.23 22.82
CA GLN A 829 -13.85 -8.31 22.11
C GLN A 829 -13.13 -7.14 21.44
N PHE A 830 -11.94 -7.38 20.88
CA PHE A 830 -11.09 -6.35 20.28
C PHE A 830 -11.69 -5.77 19.01
N PHE A 831 -12.01 -6.60 18.02
CA PHE A 831 -12.45 -6.10 16.71
C PHE A 831 -13.83 -5.41 16.73
N ASN A 832 -14.67 -5.68 17.74
CA ASN A 832 -16.01 -5.09 17.88
C ASN A 832 -16.05 -3.90 18.84
N GLY A 833 -16.41 -2.72 18.33
CA GLY A 833 -16.63 -1.53 19.16
C GLY A 833 -15.36 -0.95 19.78
N ASN A 834 -15.44 -0.52 21.04
CA ASN A 834 -14.51 0.46 21.62
C ASN A 834 -13.11 -0.08 21.96
N ASN A 835 -12.96 -1.37 22.21
CA ASN A 835 -11.66 -1.97 22.54
C ASN A 835 -10.66 -1.86 21.38
N TYR A 836 -11.16 -1.81 20.13
CA TYR A 836 -10.36 -1.67 18.92
C TYR A 836 -9.44 -0.43 18.91
N TYR A 837 -9.91 0.67 19.50
CA TYR A 837 -9.20 1.95 19.57
C TYR A 837 -8.19 2.02 20.73
N ARG A 838 -7.99 0.91 21.47
CA ARG A 838 -6.90 0.77 22.44
C ARG A 838 -5.55 0.42 21.81
N GLY A 839 -5.52 0.21 20.48
CA GLY A 839 -4.32 -0.08 19.70
C GLY A 839 -4.00 -1.58 19.57
N LEU A 840 -3.06 -1.91 18.69
CA LEU A 840 -2.60 -3.29 18.48
C LEU A 840 -1.86 -3.83 19.71
N ASP A 841 -1.06 -3.00 20.38
CA ASP A 841 -0.32 -3.41 21.59
C ASP A 841 -1.27 -3.99 22.65
N TRP A 842 -2.40 -3.31 22.92
CA TRP A 842 -3.42 -3.76 23.87
C TRP A 842 -4.04 -5.11 23.49
N TYR A 843 -4.19 -5.41 22.19
CA TYR A 843 -4.68 -6.72 21.76
C TYR A 843 -3.65 -7.82 22.03
N MET A 844 -2.37 -7.53 21.77
CA MET A 844 -1.28 -8.49 21.97
C MET A 844 -0.93 -8.74 23.44
N ASP A 845 -1.30 -7.84 24.35
CA ASP A 845 -1.11 -8.05 25.79
C ASP A 845 -1.99 -9.21 26.34
N PHE A 846 -3.02 -9.64 25.59
CA PHE A 846 -3.77 -10.88 25.85
C PHE A 846 -3.05 -12.16 25.39
N PHE A 847 -1.95 -12.01 24.64
CA PHE A 847 -1.13 -13.08 24.08
C PHE A 847 0.37 -12.76 24.31
N PRO A 848 0.86 -12.67 25.56
CA PRO A 848 2.24 -12.29 25.84
C PRO A 848 3.22 -13.39 25.45
N ALA A 849 4.44 -12.99 25.07
CA ALA A 849 5.47 -13.88 24.53
C ALA A 849 5.78 -15.09 25.43
N ASP A 850 5.76 -14.92 26.75
CA ASP A 850 6.05 -15.98 27.74
C ASP A 850 5.02 -17.13 27.77
N THR A 851 3.90 -17.01 27.04
CA THR A 851 2.95 -18.14 26.83
C THR A 851 3.41 -19.10 25.73
N LEU A 852 4.31 -18.63 24.86
CA LEU A 852 5.11 -19.44 23.94
C LEU A 852 6.29 -20.04 24.74
N PRO A 853 6.75 -21.27 24.43
CA PRO A 853 7.84 -21.89 25.16
C PRO A 853 9.18 -21.16 24.88
N ASN A 854 9.77 -20.56 25.93
CA ASN A 854 11.11 -19.97 25.88
C ASN A 854 12.15 -20.94 25.32
N THR A 855 12.88 -20.54 24.28
CA THR A 855 14.00 -21.26 23.66
C THR A 855 15.28 -21.27 24.53
N SER A 856 15.11 -21.17 25.85
CA SER A 856 16.16 -20.95 26.85
C SER A 856 15.87 -21.59 28.22
N SER A 857 14.82 -22.42 28.34
CA SER A 857 14.55 -23.19 29.57
C SER A 857 15.00 -24.66 29.41
N PRO A 858 15.84 -25.22 30.31
CA PRO A 858 16.41 -26.56 30.15
C PRO A 858 15.48 -27.71 30.60
N LEU A 859 14.20 -27.46 30.85
CA LEU A 859 13.22 -28.52 31.16
C LEU A 859 12.31 -28.76 29.96
N PRO A 860 12.41 -29.90 29.26
CA PRO A 860 11.63 -30.14 28.05
C PRO A 860 10.15 -30.33 28.38
N THR A 861 9.31 -29.45 27.83
CA THR A 861 7.91 -29.83 27.57
C THR A 861 7.93 -30.97 26.56
N ALA A 862 7.25 -32.07 26.88
CA ALA A 862 7.27 -33.26 26.03
C ALA A 862 6.66 -32.93 24.65
N LEU A 863 7.50 -33.03 23.62
CA LEU A 863 7.25 -32.66 22.22
C LEU A 863 7.03 -31.15 22.00
N GLY A 864 8.08 -30.46 21.55
CA GLY A 864 8.10 -29.03 21.20
C GLY A 864 7.24 -28.66 20.00
N SER A 865 5.93 -28.76 20.17
CA SER A 865 4.91 -28.43 19.17
C SER A 865 4.58 -26.93 19.25
N PRO A 866 4.46 -26.20 18.13
CA PRO A 866 4.04 -24.79 18.16
C PRO A 866 2.63 -24.68 18.76
N ARG A 867 2.42 -23.73 19.67
CA ARG A 867 1.10 -23.48 20.25
C ARG A 867 0.22 -22.69 19.29
N TYR A 868 -0.93 -23.24 18.98
CA TYR A 868 -1.98 -22.56 18.22
C TYR A 868 -2.73 -21.62 19.18
N MET A 869 -2.31 -20.35 19.19
CA MET A 869 -3.02 -19.29 19.90
C MET A 869 -4.40 -19.05 19.27
N PHE A 870 -5.45 -18.84 20.09
CA PHE A 870 -6.79 -18.53 19.60
C PHE A 870 -7.55 -17.54 20.48
N GLU A 871 -8.53 -16.87 19.87
CA GLU A 871 -9.47 -15.99 20.56
C GLU A 871 -10.91 -16.48 20.41
N LYS A 872 -11.78 -16.15 21.37
CA LYS A 872 -13.21 -16.48 21.34
C LYS A 872 -14.07 -15.31 21.81
N SER A 873 -14.49 -14.45 20.87
CA SER A 873 -15.46 -13.37 21.11
C SER A 873 -16.73 -13.61 20.31
N ALA A 874 -17.83 -13.90 21.00
CA ALA A 874 -19.07 -14.34 20.34
C ALA A 874 -19.86 -13.18 19.71
N THR A 875 -19.39 -11.95 19.91
CA THR A 875 -19.83 -10.66 19.34
C THR A 875 -19.22 -10.35 17.97
N TYR A 876 -18.29 -11.16 17.48
CA TYR A 876 -17.64 -10.92 16.18
C TYR A 876 -18.54 -11.30 14.98
N PHE A 877 -19.36 -12.34 15.12
CA PHE A 877 -20.15 -12.91 14.02
C PHE A 877 -21.02 -11.89 13.27
N ASP A 878 -21.80 -11.08 14.00
CA ASP A 878 -22.76 -10.09 13.47
C ASP A 878 -22.24 -8.64 13.45
N GLY A 879 -20.94 -8.43 13.71
CA GLY A 879 -20.32 -7.11 13.70
C GLY A 879 -19.91 -6.66 12.29
N GLU A 880 -20.57 -5.64 11.74
CA GLU A 880 -20.40 -5.19 10.34
C GLU A 880 -18.96 -4.87 9.93
N ALA A 881 -18.21 -4.13 10.77
CA ALA A 881 -16.80 -3.81 10.52
C ALA A 881 -15.82 -4.94 10.89
N VAL A 882 -16.28 -6.01 11.56
CA VAL A 882 -15.40 -7.02 12.16
C VAL A 882 -14.65 -7.86 11.10
N PRO A 883 -15.28 -8.37 10.02
CA PRO A 883 -14.55 -9.10 8.98
C PRO A 883 -13.38 -8.30 8.38
N LYS A 884 -13.59 -7.01 8.08
CA LYS A 884 -12.54 -6.11 7.56
C LYS A 884 -11.39 -5.96 8.56
N ARG A 885 -11.71 -5.64 9.82
CA ARG A 885 -10.72 -5.39 10.88
C ARG A 885 -9.96 -6.67 11.26
N ALA A 886 -10.62 -7.81 11.28
CA ALA A 886 -10.01 -9.12 11.54
C ALA A 886 -9.10 -9.55 10.38
N HIS A 887 -9.55 -9.43 9.13
CA HIS A 887 -8.74 -9.79 7.96
C HIS A 887 -7.49 -8.93 7.81
N ALA A 888 -7.55 -7.63 8.14
CA ALA A 888 -6.38 -6.76 8.08
C ALA A 888 -5.26 -7.24 9.02
N LEU A 889 -5.58 -7.61 10.26
CA LEU A 889 -4.61 -8.04 11.25
C LEU A 889 -4.24 -9.54 11.14
N LEU A 890 -5.19 -10.37 10.69
CA LEU A 890 -5.13 -11.83 10.75
C LEU A 890 -5.63 -12.45 9.43
N PRO A 891 -5.04 -12.12 8.26
CA PRO A 891 -5.55 -12.56 6.95
C PRO A 891 -5.55 -14.08 6.81
N HIS A 892 -4.56 -14.77 7.39
CA HIS A 892 -4.41 -16.23 7.32
C HIS A 892 -5.15 -17.00 8.42
N ALA A 893 -5.84 -16.33 9.36
CA ALA A 893 -6.50 -17.01 10.46
C ALA A 893 -7.66 -17.92 9.98
N LYS A 894 -7.91 -19.00 10.72
CA LYS A 894 -9.13 -19.80 10.55
C LYS A 894 -10.30 -19.17 11.31
N ILE A 895 -11.48 -19.16 10.71
CA ILE A 895 -12.72 -18.62 11.25
C ILE A 895 -13.64 -19.77 11.64
N VAL A 896 -14.04 -19.82 12.91
CA VAL A 896 -14.85 -20.89 13.49
C VAL A 896 -16.14 -20.32 14.03
N THR A 897 -17.29 -20.84 13.55
CA THR A 897 -18.62 -20.41 13.98
C THR A 897 -19.48 -21.61 14.36
N ILE A 898 -20.44 -21.42 15.28
CA ILE A 898 -21.33 -22.46 15.80
C ILE A 898 -22.77 -22.02 15.59
N LEU A 899 -23.58 -22.81 14.88
CA LEU A 899 -24.98 -22.47 14.54
C LEU A 899 -25.97 -23.47 15.16
N ILE A 900 -27.09 -22.95 15.66
CA ILE A 900 -28.28 -23.71 16.12
C ILE A 900 -29.52 -23.05 15.51
N SER A 901 -30.73 -23.63 15.68
CA SER A 901 -31.97 -22.97 15.27
C SER A 901 -32.02 -21.50 15.74
N PRO A 902 -32.22 -20.53 14.82
CA PRO A 902 -32.15 -19.11 15.16
C PRO A 902 -33.29 -18.68 16.10
N ALA A 903 -34.40 -19.44 16.14
CA ALA A 903 -35.44 -19.27 17.14
C ALA A 903 -34.96 -19.67 18.55
N LYS A 904 -34.33 -20.84 18.71
CA LYS A 904 -33.68 -21.27 19.96
C LYS A 904 -32.61 -20.27 20.41
N ARG A 905 -31.79 -19.77 19.47
CA ARG A 905 -30.76 -18.74 19.71
C ARG A 905 -31.36 -17.43 20.24
N ALA A 906 -32.41 -16.92 19.59
CA ALA A 906 -33.10 -15.69 20.00
C ALA A 906 -33.72 -15.82 21.40
N TYR A 907 -34.40 -16.94 21.68
CA TYR A 907 -34.99 -17.20 23.00
C TYR A 907 -33.92 -17.33 24.10
N SER A 908 -32.81 -18.00 23.81
CA SER A 908 -31.67 -18.10 24.73
C SER A 908 -31.01 -16.74 25.01
N TRP A 909 -31.05 -15.79 24.07
CA TRP A 909 -30.61 -14.41 24.31
C TRP A 909 -31.59 -13.64 25.21
N TYR A 910 -32.89 -13.73 24.97
CA TYR A 910 -33.90 -13.14 25.86
C TYR A 910 -33.80 -13.66 27.31
N GLN A 911 -33.74 -14.98 27.49
CA GLN A 911 -33.57 -15.60 28.82
C GLN A 911 -32.20 -15.29 29.45
N HIS A 912 -31.18 -14.96 28.64
CA HIS A 912 -29.90 -14.44 29.14
C HIS A 912 -30.05 -13.05 29.73
N GLN A 913 -30.75 -12.13 29.05
CA GLN A 913 -30.97 -10.77 29.51
C GLN A 913 -31.78 -10.73 30.81
N ARG A 914 -32.86 -11.52 30.90
CA ARG A 914 -33.63 -11.69 32.15
C ARG A 914 -32.76 -12.10 33.32
N ALA A 915 -31.90 -13.09 33.11
CA ALA A 915 -30.98 -13.61 34.11
C ALA A 915 -29.77 -12.71 34.43
N HIS A 916 -29.72 -11.48 33.91
CA HIS A 916 -28.83 -10.39 34.33
C HIS A 916 -29.61 -9.13 34.74
N GLY A 917 -30.92 -9.24 35.01
CA GLY A 917 -31.73 -8.12 35.51
C GLY A 917 -32.17 -7.10 34.47
N ASP A 918 -32.04 -7.38 33.17
CA ASP A 918 -32.47 -6.48 32.09
C ASP A 918 -33.96 -6.10 32.24
N ILE A 919 -34.21 -4.82 32.48
CA ILE A 919 -35.54 -4.27 32.83
C ILE A 919 -36.55 -4.56 31.71
N ILE A 920 -36.14 -4.45 30.44
CA ILE A 920 -37.02 -4.71 29.30
C ILE A 920 -37.30 -6.21 29.19
N ALA A 921 -36.27 -7.05 29.31
CA ALA A 921 -36.45 -8.50 29.22
C ALA A 921 -37.32 -9.07 30.35
N ASN A 922 -37.32 -8.42 31.53
CA ASN A 922 -38.15 -8.83 32.67
C ASN A 922 -39.56 -8.24 32.65
N ASN A 923 -39.77 -7.03 32.13
CA ASN A 923 -41.10 -6.41 32.06
C ASN A 923 -41.92 -6.86 30.85
N TYR A 924 -41.29 -7.35 29.78
CA TYR A 924 -41.96 -7.82 28.56
C TYR A 924 -41.78 -9.33 28.35
N SER A 925 -42.84 -10.03 27.97
CA SER A 925 -42.76 -11.43 27.53
C SER A 925 -41.96 -11.56 26.23
N PHE A 926 -41.41 -12.75 25.97
CA PHE A 926 -40.63 -12.99 24.75
C PHE A 926 -41.41 -12.65 23.48
N TYR A 927 -42.69 -13.05 23.43
CA TYR A 927 -43.59 -12.74 22.32
C TYR A 927 -43.69 -11.23 22.08
N GLN A 928 -43.95 -10.43 23.13
CA GLN A 928 -44.02 -8.96 23.03
C GLN A 928 -42.70 -8.34 22.56
N VAL A 929 -41.54 -8.89 22.97
CA VAL A 929 -40.23 -8.45 22.50
C VAL A 929 -40.07 -8.71 20.99
N ILE A 930 -40.36 -9.92 20.51
CA ILE A 930 -40.17 -10.27 19.10
C ILE A 930 -41.22 -9.64 18.16
N THR A 931 -42.43 -9.32 18.65
CA THR A 931 -43.46 -8.57 17.90
C THR A 931 -43.41 -7.05 18.06
N ALA A 932 -42.43 -6.49 18.80
CA ALA A 932 -42.37 -5.05 18.99
C ALA A 932 -42.24 -4.31 17.65
N SER A 933 -43.12 -3.34 17.41
CA SER A 933 -43.15 -2.53 16.19
C SER A 933 -41.96 -1.56 16.10
N ASP A 934 -41.71 -1.00 14.92
CA ASP A 934 -40.69 0.06 14.78
C ASP A 934 -41.11 1.40 15.42
N SER A 935 -42.38 1.55 15.79
CA SER A 935 -42.88 2.62 16.66
C SER A 935 -42.68 2.38 18.16
N ALA A 936 -42.27 1.17 18.58
CA ALA A 936 -42.09 0.83 20.00
C ALA A 936 -40.92 1.59 20.66
N PRO A 937 -40.85 1.65 22.02
CA PRO A 937 -39.76 2.30 22.74
C PRO A 937 -38.38 1.77 22.35
N ARG A 938 -37.37 2.66 22.27
CA ARG A 938 -36.02 2.35 21.77
C ARG A 938 -35.41 1.11 22.43
N ALA A 939 -35.40 1.03 23.75
CA ALA A 939 -34.81 -0.10 24.48
C ALA A 939 -35.51 -1.46 24.18
N LEU A 940 -36.82 -1.46 23.87
CA LEU A 940 -37.54 -2.65 23.45
C LEU A 940 -37.17 -3.08 22.02
N LYS A 941 -37.02 -2.11 21.10
CA LYS A 941 -36.51 -2.36 19.75
C LYS A 941 -35.05 -2.84 19.76
N ASP A 942 -34.21 -2.29 20.64
CA ASP A 942 -32.82 -2.69 20.79
C ASP A 942 -32.68 -4.10 21.39
N LEU A 943 -33.61 -4.52 22.26
CA LEU A 943 -33.70 -5.91 22.71
C LEU A 943 -34.21 -6.84 21.60
N ARG A 944 -35.30 -6.48 20.91
CA ARG A 944 -35.83 -7.19 19.72
C ARG A 944 -34.73 -7.44 18.69
N ASN A 945 -34.01 -6.39 18.31
CA ASN A 945 -32.98 -6.44 17.28
C ASN A 945 -31.80 -7.34 17.72
N ARG A 946 -31.36 -7.30 18.99
CA ARG A 946 -30.33 -8.21 19.52
C ARG A 946 -30.80 -9.67 19.65
N CYS A 947 -32.10 -9.92 19.86
CA CYS A 947 -32.68 -11.27 19.74
C CYS A 947 -32.62 -11.77 18.28
N LEU A 948 -33.07 -10.96 17.32
CA LEU A 948 -33.41 -11.41 15.96
C LEU A 948 -32.28 -11.28 14.93
N ASN A 949 -31.62 -10.12 14.82
CA ASN A 949 -30.66 -9.86 13.73
C ASN A 949 -29.47 -10.84 13.69
N PRO A 950 -28.87 -11.29 14.81
CA PRO A 950 -27.76 -12.24 14.76
C PRO A 950 -28.20 -13.67 14.38
N GLY A 951 -29.50 -13.93 14.28
CA GLY A 951 -30.06 -15.18 13.73
C GLY A 951 -30.09 -15.24 12.19
N LYS A 952 -29.76 -14.14 11.50
CA LYS A 952 -29.77 -14.02 10.02
C LYS A 952 -28.50 -14.62 9.41
N TYR A 953 -28.19 -15.87 9.75
CA TYR A 953 -26.86 -16.45 9.58
C TYR A 953 -26.26 -16.33 8.17
N ALA A 954 -27.04 -16.53 7.11
CA ALA A 954 -26.55 -16.43 5.73
C ALA A 954 -25.93 -15.06 5.41
N GLN A 955 -26.58 -13.96 5.83
CA GLN A 955 -26.12 -12.60 5.60
C GLN A 955 -24.75 -12.35 6.27
N HIS A 956 -24.64 -12.73 7.54
CA HIS A 956 -23.40 -12.55 8.30
C HIS A 956 -22.27 -13.42 7.75
N LEU A 957 -22.55 -14.66 7.37
CA LEU A 957 -21.57 -15.53 6.72
C LEU A 957 -21.10 -14.98 5.37
N GLU A 958 -21.98 -14.36 4.58
CA GLU A 958 -21.60 -13.68 3.33
C GLU A 958 -20.71 -12.46 3.58
N HIS A 959 -20.88 -11.73 4.69
CA HIS A 959 -19.96 -10.65 5.09
C HIS A 959 -18.57 -11.20 5.46
N TRP A 960 -18.48 -12.34 6.17
CA TRP A 960 -17.19 -12.99 6.46
C TRP A 960 -16.53 -13.55 5.19
N LEU A 961 -17.30 -14.14 4.29
CA LEU A 961 -16.84 -14.69 3.00
C LEU A 961 -16.44 -13.62 1.96
N ALA A 962 -16.72 -12.33 2.22
CA ALA A 962 -16.21 -11.22 1.42
C ALA A 962 -14.73 -10.89 1.72
N TYR A 963 -14.17 -11.45 2.80
CA TYR A 963 -12.77 -11.26 3.21
C TYR A 963 -12.03 -12.60 3.34
N TYR A 964 -12.64 -13.60 3.97
CA TYR A 964 -12.02 -14.91 4.18
C TYR A 964 -12.49 -15.93 3.13
N PRO A 965 -11.59 -16.66 2.46
CA PRO A 965 -11.97 -17.72 1.53
C PRO A 965 -12.68 -18.87 2.26
N ALA A 966 -13.54 -19.62 1.56
CA ALA A 966 -14.34 -20.70 2.15
C ALA A 966 -13.50 -21.75 2.89
N GLN A 967 -12.27 -22.01 2.44
CA GLN A 967 -11.30 -22.92 3.02
C GLN A 967 -10.70 -22.42 4.36
N GLN A 968 -10.97 -21.18 4.76
CA GLN A 968 -10.66 -20.63 6.07
C GLN A 968 -11.87 -20.60 7.02
N LEU A 969 -13.08 -20.97 6.57
CA LEU A 969 -14.30 -20.99 7.38
C LEU A 969 -14.71 -22.42 7.78
N HIS A 970 -15.03 -22.63 9.06
CA HIS A 970 -15.62 -23.87 9.56
C HIS A 970 -16.89 -23.59 10.39
N ILE A 971 -17.96 -24.31 10.05
CA ILE A 971 -19.31 -24.10 10.58
C ILE A 971 -19.72 -25.35 11.37
N ILE A 972 -19.80 -25.23 12.69
CA ILE A 972 -20.17 -26.29 13.62
C ILE A 972 -21.69 -26.31 13.81
N ASP A 973 -22.30 -27.50 13.74
CA ASP A 973 -23.66 -27.70 14.26
C ASP A 973 -23.62 -27.70 15.80
N GLY A 974 -24.21 -26.68 16.42
CA GLY A 974 -24.26 -26.52 17.86
C GLY A 974 -25.15 -27.55 18.57
N GLU A 975 -26.06 -28.22 17.86
CA GLU A 975 -26.77 -29.38 18.40
C GLU A 975 -25.84 -30.61 18.44
N GLN A 976 -24.94 -30.79 17.46
CA GLN A 976 -23.90 -31.83 17.53
C GLN A 976 -22.85 -31.51 18.59
N LEU A 977 -22.44 -30.24 18.76
CA LEU A 977 -21.57 -29.85 19.88
C LEU A 977 -22.21 -30.11 21.26
N ARG A 978 -23.54 -30.19 21.33
CA ARG A 978 -24.30 -30.52 22.55
C ARG A 978 -24.46 -32.04 22.76
N LEU A 979 -24.62 -32.81 21.69
CA LEU A 979 -24.99 -34.23 21.73
C LEU A 979 -23.80 -35.18 21.48
N ASN A 980 -22.88 -34.84 20.58
CA ASN A 980 -21.66 -35.58 20.28
C ASN A 980 -20.45 -34.63 20.11
N PRO A 981 -19.98 -33.96 21.18
CA PRO A 981 -18.86 -33.03 21.09
C PRO A 981 -17.54 -33.70 20.67
N ILE A 982 -17.36 -35.01 20.89
CA ILE A 982 -16.12 -35.73 20.58
C ILE A 982 -15.88 -35.74 19.06
N GLU A 983 -16.93 -36.00 18.27
CA GLU A 983 -16.88 -35.96 16.81
C GLU A 983 -16.59 -34.54 16.30
N VAL A 984 -17.31 -33.53 16.80
CA VAL A 984 -17.10 -32.11 16.46
C VAL A 984 -15.67 -31.65 16.76
N MET A 985 -15.11 -32.03 17.92
CA MET A 985 -13.73 -31.69 18.26
C MET A 985 -12.72 -32.41 17.37
N ASN A 986 -13.00 -33.65 16.94
CA ASN A 986 -12.15 -34.40 16.01
C ASN A 986 -12.18 -33.80 14.59
N GLU A 987 -13.32 -33.30 14.12
CA GLU A 987 -13.42 -32.55 12.86
C GLU A 987 -12.67 -31.20 12.93
N LEU A 988 -12.88 -30.44 14.01
CA LEU A 988 -12.24 -29.14 14.20
C LEU A 988 -10.71 -29.25 14.26
N GLN A 989 -10.15 -30.24 14.97
CA GLN A 989 -8.71 -30.48 15.00
C GLN A 989 -8.13 -30.75 13.59
N ARG A 990 -8.83 -31.54 12.76
CA ARG A 990 -8.43 -31.81 11.37
C ARG A 990 -8.47 -30.55 10.50
N PHE A 991 -9.52 -29.74 10.64
CA PHE A 991 -9.65 -28.46 9.92
C PHE A 991 -8.57 -27.44 10.31
N LEU A 992 -8.24 -27.36 11.61
CA LEU A 992 -7.14 -26.54 12.13
C LEU A 992 -5.75 -27.13 11.86
N LYS A 993 -5.67 -28.37 11.33
CA LYS A 993 -4.44 -29.15 11.06
C LYS A 993 -3.55 -29.36 12.29
N ILE A 994 -4.15 -29.43 13.48
CA ILE A 994 -3.42 -29.55 14.74
C ILE A 994 -2.82 -30.96 14.88
N GLN A 995 -1.59 -31.03 15.43
CA GLN A 995 -0.88 -32.26 15.75
C GLN A 995 -0.14 -32.14 17.09
N PRO A 996 0.06 -33.26 17.82
CA PRO A 996 -0.71 -34.50 17.69
C PRO A 996 -2.19 -34.26 18.00
N LEU A 997 -3.08 -35.14 17.54
CA LEU A 997 -4.51 -35.07 17.86
C LEU A 997 -4.78 -35.50 19.32
N LEU A 998 -5.59 -34.75 20.05
CA LEU A 998 -6.15 -35.17 21.33
C LEU A 998 -7.39 -36.04 21.13
N ASP A 999 -7.41 -37.21 21.76
CA ASP A 999 -8.62 -38.02 21.88
C ASP A 999 -9.53 -37.46 22.98
N TYR A 1000 -10.60 -36.78 22.54
CA TYR A 1000 -11.59 -36.18 23.42
C TYR A 1000 -12.50 -37.19 24.15
N SER A 1001 -12.54 -38.47 23.76
CA SER A 1001 -13.40 -39.47 24.42
C SER A 1001 -12.98 -39.74 25.88
N ASN A 1002 -11.68 -39.68 26.16
CA ASN A 1002 -11.14 -39.82 27.52
C ASN A 1002 -11.26 -38.53 28.35
N HIS A 1003 -11.52 -37.39 27.71
CA HIS A 1003 -11.50 -36.06 28.34
C HIS A 1003 -12.90 -35.44 28.51
N LEU A 1004 -13.91 -35.91 27.79
CA LEU A 1004 -15.30 -35.42 27.86
C LEU A 1004 -16.26 -36.52 28.28
N ARG A 1005 -17.09 -36.23 29.30
CA ARG A 1005 -18.12 -37.16 29.80
C ARG A 1005 -19.46 -36.45 29.94
N TYR A 1006 -20.55 -37.13 29.56
CA TYR A 1006 -21.90 -36.61 29.79
C TYR A 1006 -22.23 -36.66 31.28
N ASP A 1007 -22.70 -35.53 31.84
CA ASP A 1007 -23.14 -35.44 33.22
C ASP A 1007 -24.67 -35.34 33.27
N VAL A 1008 -25.31 -36.39 33.77
CA VAL A 1008 -26.78 -36.53 33.82
C VAL A 1008 -27.45 -35.46 34.68
N LYS A 1009 -26.77 -34.98 35.74
CA LYS A 1009 -27.32 -33.92 36.62
C LYS A 1009 -27.20 -32.54 35.99
N LYS A 1010 -26.15 -32.31 35.19
CA LYS A 1010 -25.97 -31.07 34.41
C LYS A 1010 -26.84 -31.05 33.15
N GLY A 1011 -27.06 -32.20 32.51
CA GLY A 1011 -27.72 -32.34 31.20
C GLY A 1011 -26.82 -32.03 30.00
N PHE A 1012 -25.49 -32.01 30.19
CA PHE A 1012 -24.49 -31.64 29.16
C PHE A 1012 -23.18 -32.42 29.36
N TYR A 1013 -22.33 -32.43 28.34
CA TYR A 1013 -20.94 -32.87 28.46
C TYR A 1013 -20.11 -31.92 29.33
N CYS A 1014 -19.20 -32.51 30.11
CA CYS A 1014 -18.31 -31.86 31.04
C CYS A 1014 -16.88 -32.43 30.93
N GLN A 1015 -15.89 -31.70 31.42
CA GLN A 1015 -14.51 -32.20 31.50
C GLN A 1015 -14.43 -33.37 32.49
N ALA A 1016 -13.88 -34.51 32.08
CA ALA A 1016 -13.47 -35.56 33.00
C ALA A 1016 -12.19 -35.12 33.73
N VAL A 1017 -12.19 -35.21 35.07
CA VAL A 1017 -11.02 -34.86 35.91
C VAL A 1017 -10.51 -36.09 36.67
N SER A 1018 -11.40 -37.01 37.02
CA SER A 1018 -11.07 -38.38 37.41
C SER A 1018 -12.26 -39.29 37.16
N GLU A 1019 -12.11 -40.60 37.35
CA GLU A 1019 -13.18 -41.60 37.15
C GLU A 1019 -14.52 -41.25 37.79
N LYS A 1020 -14.51 -40.49 38.90
CA LYS A 1020 -15.70 -40.13 39.69
C LYS A 1020 -15.96 -38.62 39.77
N ARG A 1021 -15.19 -37.78 39.04
CA ARG A 1021 -15.28 -36.31 39.12
C ARG A 1021 -15.31 -35.63 37.76
N ASN A 1022 -16.45 -35.00 37.47
CA ASN A 1022 -16.64 -34.11 36.32
C ASN A 1022 -16.39 -32.65 36.75
N LYS A 1023 -15.85 -31.82 35.84
CA LYS A 1023 -15.79 -30.36 35.93
C LYS A 1023 -16.68 -29.77 34.83
N CYS A 1024 -17.91 -29.43 35.21
CA CYS A 1024 -18.92 -28.87 34.33
C CYS A 1024 -18.84 -27.34 34.22
N LEU A 1025 -19.39 -26.79 33.14
CA LEU A 1025 -19.58 -25.34 32.99
C LEU A 1025 -20.50 -24.79 34.09
N GLY A 1026 -20.20 -23.57 34.56
CA GLY A 1026 -20.91 -22.90 35.65
C GLY A 1026 -22.41 -22.67 35.40
N LYS A 1027 -23.13 -22.27 36.46
CA LYS A 1027 -24.62 -22.11 36.46
C LYS A 1027 -25.15 -21.19 35.35
N SER A 1028 -24.35 -20.26 34.84
CA SER A 1028 -24.73 -19.32 33.76
C SER A 1028 -24.76 -19.96 32.36
N LYS A 1029 -24.15 -21.13 32.16
CA LYS A 1029 -24.09 -21.86 30.88
C LYS A 1029 -24.95 -23.14 31.02
N GLY A 1030 -25.88 -23.37 30.09
CA GLY A 1030 -26.90 -24.42 30.25
C GLY A 1030 -27.90 -24.11 31.39
N ARG A 1031 -28.40 -22.86 31.46
CA ARG A 1031 -29.47 -22.47 32.39
C ARG A 1031 -30.75 -23.28 32.08
N GLN A 1032 -31.47 -23.70 33.11
CA GLN A 1032 -32.85 -24.16 33.00
C GLN A 1032 -33.78 -22.94 32.97
N TYR A 1033 -34.78 -22.97 32.09
CA TYR A 1033 -35.85 -21.99 31.95
C TYR A 1033 -37.04 -22.66 31.23
N PRO A 1034 -38.26 -22.11 31.29
CA PRO A 1034 -39.42 -22.66 30.58
C PRO A 1034 -39.16 -22.85 29.08
N SER A 1035 -39.90 -23.75 28.44
CA SER A 1035 -39.92 -23.84 26.98
C SER A 1035 -40.43 -22.53 26.35
N MET A 1036 -39.94 -22.22 25.16
CA MET A 1036 -40.52 -21.18 24.31
C MET A 1036 -41.97 -21.54 23.99
N ASP A 1037 -42.87 -20.56 24.03
CA ASP A 1037 -44.26 -20.78 23.68
C ASP A 1037 -44.44 -21.06 22.18
N GLU A 1038 -45.44 -21.86 21.83
CA GLU A 1038 -45.68 -22.32 20.46
C GLU A 1038 -45.96 -21.16 19.49
N ARG A 1039 -46.60 -20.09 19.99
CA ARG A 1039 -46.93 -18.89 19.20
C ARG A 1039 -45.68 -18.11 18.81
N SER A 1040 -44.74 -17.91 19.74
CA SER A 1040 -43.40 -17.38 19.45
C SER A 1040 -42.62 -18.30 18.51
N GLY A 1041 -42.69 -19.62 18.69
CA GLY A 1041 -42.04 -20.60 17.82
C GLY A 1041 -42.48 -20.48 16.37
N LYS A 1042 -43.79 -20.60 16.11
CA LYS A 1042 -44.39 -20.49 14.77
C LYS A 1042 -44.16 -19.12 14.14
N LEU A 1043 -44.12 -18.04 14.93
CA LEU A 1043 -43.76 -16.70 14.44
C LEU A 1043 -42.30 -16.62 13.98
N LEU A 1044 -41.35 -17.09 14.81
CA LEU A 1044 -39.93 -17.04 14.48
C LEU A 1044 -39.57 -17.96 13.31
N GLN A 1045 -40.22 -19.11 13.19
CA GLN A 1045 -40.05 -19.99 12.04
C GLN A 1045 -40.42 -19.28 10.73
N ARG A 1046 -41.58 -18.61 10.69
CA ARG A 1046 -41.99 -17.79 9.53
C ARG A 1046 -41.03 -16.62 9.28
N TYR A 1047 -40.56 -15.93 10.32
CA TYR A 1047 -39.59 -14.85 10.22
C TYR A 1047 -38.25 -15.30 9.62
N TYR A 1048 -37.74 -16.46 10.03
CA TYR A 1048 -36.45 -16.99 9.57
C TYR A 1048 -36.55 -17.84 8.29
N LEU A 1049 -37.74 -18.22 7.79
CA LEU A 1049 -37.91 -19.10 6.62
C LEU A 1049 -37.04 -18.71 5.42
N ASN A 1050 -37.04 -17.43 5.04
CA ASN A 1050 -36.22 -16.92 3.94
C ASN A 1050 -34.71 -16.93 4.27
N HIS A 1051 -34.34 -16.61 5.50
CA HIS A 1051 -32.94 -16.63 5.96
C HIS A 1051 -32.38 -18.06 6.07
N ASN A 1052 -33.17 -19.02 6.55
CA ASN A 1052 -32.84 -20.45 6.58
C ASN A 1052 -32.76 -21.04 5.16
N THR A 1053 -33.66 -20.63 4.26
CA THR A 1053 -33.60 -21.02 2.84
C THR A 1053 -32.33 -20.49 2.16
N ALA A 1054 -31.94 -19.24 2.45
CA ALA A 1054 -30.66 -18.68 1.99
C ALA A 1054 -29.47 -19.44 2.60
N LEU A 1055 -29.52 -19.79 3.89
CA LEU A 1055 -28.48 -20.55 4.57
C LEU A 1055 -28.29 -21.94 3.95
N VAL A 1056 -29.37 -22.66 3.61
CA VAL A 1056 -29.27 -23.95 2.90
C VAL A 1056 -28.63 -23.80 1.52
N LYS A 1057 -28.91 -22.72 0.78
CA LYS A 1057 -28.25 -22.42 -0.49
C LYS A 1057 -26.74 -22.15 -0.29
N LEU A 1058 -26.39 -21.35 0.73
CA LEU A 1058 -25.01 -21.02 1.07
C LEU A 1058 -24.21 -22.24 1.53
N LEU A 1059 -24.73 -23.05 2.46
CA LEU A 1059 -24.09 -24.29 2.92
C LEU A 1059 -23.87 -25.28 1.77
N LYS A 1060 -24.82 -25.41 0.85
CA LYS A 1060 -24.64 -26.22 -0.38
C LYS A 1060 -23.54 -25.67 -1.28
N LYS A 1061 -23.43 -24.34 -1.44
CA LYS A 1061 -22.35 -23.66 -2.20
C LYS A 1061 -20.98 -23.84 -1.54
N LEU A 1062 -20.92 -23.87 -0.20
CA LEU A 1062 -19.71 -24.14 0.58
C LEU A 1062 -19.35 -25.65 0.66
N GLY A 1063 -20.13 -26.53 0.02
CA GLY A 1063 -19.90 -27.98 0.02
C GLY A 1063 -20.30 -28.70 1.32
N SER A 1064 -20.87 -28.01 2.31
CA SER A 1064 -21.23 -28.58 3.62
C SER A 1064 -22.26 -29.70 3.49
N ARG A 1065 -21.88 -30.92 3.89
CA ARG A 1065 -22.74 -32.10 3.95
C ARG A 1065 -22.38 -32.93 5.18
N PRO A 1066 -23.35 -33.42 5.98
CA PRO A 1066 -24.79 -33.20 5.87
C PRO A 1066 -25.18 -31.74 6.21
N ILE A 1067 -26.38 -31.34 5.79
CA ILE A 1067 -27.01 -30.10 6.30
C ILE A 1067 -27.45 -30.36 7.76
N PRO A 1068 -27.22 -29.42 8.70
CA PRO A 1068 -27.62 -29.53 10.11
C PRO A 1068 -29.07 -29.97 10.29
N GLN A 1069 -29.35 -30.86 11.25
CA GLN A 1069 -30.69 -31.45 11.37
C GLN A 1069 -31.72 -30.39 11.78
N TRP A 1070 -31.39 -29.52 12.73
CA TRP A 1070 -32.27 -28.41 13.15
C TRP A 1070 -32.68 -27.49 11.99
N LEU A 1071 -31.84 -27.36 10.95
CA LEU A 1071 -32.11 -26.53 9.78
C LEU A 1071 -33.06 -27.23 8.80
N LYS A 1072 -33.12 -28.56 8.81
CA LYS A 1072 -34.18 -29.32 8.13
C LYS A 1072 -35.49 -29.20 8.90
N ASP A 1073 -35.45 -29.39 10.23
CA ASP A 1073 -36.62 -29.37 11.10
C ASP A 1073 -37.35 -28.01 11.05
N ASP A 1074 -36.59 -26.91 11.15
CA ASP A 1074 -37.07 -25.53 11.02
C ASP A 1074 -37.69 -25.22 9.63
N LEU A 1075 -37.36 -25.99 8.59
CA LEU A 1075 -37.89 -25.84 7.23
C LEU A 1075 -39.03 -26.82 6.91
N SER A 1076 -39.02 -28.03 7.46
CA SER A 1076 -39.98 -29.10 7.13
C SER A 1076 -41.36 -28.91 7.76
N THR A 1077 -41.48 -28.03 8.75
CA THR A 1077 -42.75 -27.70 9.43
C THR A 1077 -43.31 -26.33 9.01
N GLY A 1078 -42.84 -25.80 7.87
CA GLY A 1078 -43.24 -24.50 7.31
C GLY A 1078 -44.31 -24.54 6.21
N THR A 1079 -44.84 -25.73 5.88
CA THR A 1079 -45.96 -25.95 4.93
C THR A 1079 -47.27 -26.12 5.67
#